data_AF-G7K4U7-F1
#
_entry.id   AF-G7K4U7-F1
#
_cell.length_a   1.000
_cell.length_b   1.000
_cell.length_c   1.000
_cell.angle_alpha   90.00
_cell.angle_beta   90.00
_cell.angle_gamma   90.00
#
_symmetry.space_group_name_H-M   'P 1'
#
loop_
_entity.id
_entity.type
_entity.pdbx_description
1 polymer ?
#
loop_
_entity_poly.entity_id
_entity_poly.type
_entity_poly.pdbx_seq_one_letter_code
_entity_poly.pdbx_strand_id
1 'polypeptide(L)'
;MTVGAGISVGDGNLMVLGKKVLSQVHENVLVTPASGGSLINGAFIGVSSDQKGSRRVFPIGKLEELRFMSLFRFKMWWMTQRMGNCGQEIPFETQFLLIEAHKGCDIEGGIDNGEQDQDGSTYAVLLPLLEGDFRAVLQGNDQNEIEICVESGCPDVEEFDGTHLVFIGAGSDPYKVITNAVKTVEKHLKTFCHRERKKMPDMLNWFGWCTWDAFYTNVTSENVKEGLQSFEEGGIPAKFVIIDDGWQSVSMDPNGVEWKHDCAANFANRLTHIKENHKFQKDGKEGQRIEDPAMGLHHITNEIKKEHAIKHVYVWHAITGYWGGVKPGISGMEHYESKMAFPISSPGVKSNQPDEALDTIAINGLGLVNPEKVFHFYDELHSYLASAGIDGVKVDVQNILETLGAGHGGRVKLARKYHQALEASISRNFPDNGIICCMSHNTDGLYSSKRSAVIRASDDFWPRDPASHTIHIASVAYNTIFLGEFMQPDWDMFHSLHPMAEYHAAARAVGGCPIYVSDKPGHHDFNLLKKLVLPDGSILRAKLPGRPTKDCLFSDPARDGKSLLKIWNMNDYSGVVGVFNCQGAGWCKVGKKNLIHDENPGTVTDIIRAKDIDHLSTVADDKWTGDAVIFSHLRGMF
;
A
#
# COMPACT_ATOMS: atom_id res chain seq x y z
N MET A 1 -31.43 -23.40 2.06
CA MET A 1 -31.27 -22.74 3.38
C MET A 1 -29.98 -23.20 4.02
N THR A 2 -28.89 -22.48 3.82
CA THR A 2 -27.66 -22.65 4.62
C THR A 2 -27.72 -21.65 5.77
N VAL A 3 -28.10 -22.15 6.96
CA VAL A 3 -28.10 -21.35 8.19
C VAL A 3 -26.71 -21.44 8.80
N GLY A 4 -25.93 -20.36 8.73
CA GLY A 4 -24.63 -20.27 9.40
C GLY A 4 -24.23 -18.82 9.63
N ALA A 5 -23.75 -18.52 10.84
CA ALA A 5 -23.04 -17.28 11.19
C ALA A 5 -23.75 -15.95 10.82
N GLY A 6 -25.08 -15.93 10.69
CA GLY A 6 -25.84 -14.72 10.34
C GLY A 6 -25.67 -14.22 8.91
N ILE A 7 -25.04 -14.99 8.00
CA ILE A 7 -24.91 -14.66 6.58
C ILE A 7 -25.59 -15.76 5.76
N SER A 8 -26.50 -15.38 4.87
CA SER A 8 -27.29 -16.35 4.11
C SER A 8 -27.78 -15.78 2.78
N VAL A 9 -27.95 -16.66 1.79
CA VAL A 9 -28.70 -16.35 0.57
C VAL A 9 -30.08 -17.01 0.65
N GLY A 10 -31.12 -16.23 0.41
CA GLY A 10 -32.52 -16.68 0.40
C GLY A 10 -33.41 -15.69 -0.35
N ASP A 11 -34.40 -16.20 -1.08
CA ASP A 11 -35.35 -15.40 -1.86
C ASP A 11 -34.68 -14.38 -2.82
N GLY A 12 -33.54 -14.76 -3.41
CA GLY A 12 -32.76 -13.89 -4.30
C GLY A 12 -32.02 -12.75 -3.58
N ASN A 13 -31.83 -12.81 -2.26
CA ASN A 13 -31.15 -11.77 -1.49
C ASN A 13 -29.97 -12.35 -0.69
N LEU A 14 -28.88 -11.58 -0.61
CA LEU A 14 -27.78 -11.84 0.33
C LEU A 14 -28.06 -11.05 1.60
N MET A 15 -28.32 -11.77 2.68
CA MET A 15 -28.64 -11.23 3.99
C MET A 15 -27.44 -11.34 4.92
N VAL A 16 -27.19 -10.27 5.68
CA VAL A 16 -26.13 -10.16 6.68
C VAL A 16 -26.74 -9.63 7.97
N LEU A 17 -26.77 -10.48 9.01
CA LEU A 17 -27.36 -10.20 10.31
C LEU A 17 -28.80 -9.65 10.20
N GLY A 18 -29.59 -10.25 9.30
CA GLY A 18 -30.98 -9.86 9.05
C GLY A 18 -31.15 -8.61 8.17
N LYS A 19 -30.06 -8.00 7.69
CA LYS A 19 -30.09 -6.84 6.79
C LYS A 19 -29.69 -7.25 5.37
N LYS A 20 -30.40 -6.73 4.38
CA LYS A 20 -30.13 -7.03 2.96
C LYS A 20 -28.89 -6.26 2.51
N VAL A 21 -27.95 -6.95 1.87
CA VAL A 21 -26.73 -6.35 1.29
C VAL A 21 -26.74 -6.43 -0.22
N LEU A 22 -27.21 -7.53 -0.80
CA LEU A 22 -27.42 -7.66 -2.25
C LEU A 22 -28.84 -8.14 -2.54
N SER A 23 -29.44 -7.60 -3.60
CA SER A 23 -30.68 -8.08 -4.20
C SER A 23 -30.39 -8.83 -5.51
N GLN A 24 -31.36 -9.56 -6.04
CA GLN A 24 -31.23 -10.29 -7.31
C GLN A 24 -29.97 -11.16 -7.38
N VAL A 25 -29.66 -11.85 -6.28
CA VAL A 25 -28.49 -12.74 -6.18
C VAL A 25 -28.67 -13.91 -7.13
N HIS A 26 -27.66 -14.16 -7.97
CA HIS A 26 -27.72 -15.21 -8.99
C HIS A 26 -27.76 -16.60 -8.35
N GLU A 27 -28.51 -17.53 -8.96
CA GLU A 27 -28.73 -18.89 -8.43
C GLU A 27 -27.45 -19.72 -8.29
N ASN A 28 -26.43 -19.39 -9.08
CA ASN A 28 -25.13 -20.07 -9.04
C ASN A 28 -24.20 -19.55 -7.94
N VAL A 29 -24.60 -18.54 -7.16
CA VAL A 29 -23.82 -18.03 -6.03
C VAL A 29 -23.88 -19.02 -4.86
N LEU A 30 -22.71 -19.40 -4.37
CA LEU A 30 -22.53 -20.30 -3.24
C LEU A 30 -22.16 -19.51 -2.00
N VAL A 31 -22.75 -19.85 -0.85
CA VAL A 31 -22.36 -19.29 0.45
C VAL A 31 -22.05 -20.42 1.43
N THR A 32 -20.78 -20.48 1.84
CA THR A 32 -20.24 -21.50 2.74
C THR A 32 -19.84 -20.85 4.07
N PRO A 33 -20.43 -21.24 5.21
CA PRO A 33 -20.07 -20.67 6.51
C PRO A 33 -18.57 -20.87 6.83
N ALA A 34 -17.94 -19.86 7.42
CA ALA A 34 -16.56 -19.99 7.87
C ALA A 34 -16.48 -20.99 9.05
N SER A 35 -15.78 -22.10 8.86
CA SER A 35 -15.64 -23.15 9.88
C SER A 35 -14.53 -22.79 10.87
N GLY A 36 -14.85 -22.69 12.16
CA GLY A 36 -13.87 -22.64 13.26
C GLY A 36 -13.60 -21.26 13.87
N GLY A 37 -14.14 -21.05 15.08
CA GLY A 37 -13.79 -19.94 15.99
C GLY A 37 -14.97 -19.00 16.27
N SER A 38 -15.28 -18.81 17.56
CA SER A 38 -16.45 -18.10 18.09
C SER A 38 -16.49 -16.57 17.88
N LEU A 39 -15.71 -16.02 16.93
CA LEU A 39 -15.39 -14.58 16.92
C LEU A 39 -15.98 -13.78 15.74
N ILE A 40 -16.53 -14.40 14.69
CA ILE A 40 -17.17 -13.67 13.58
C ILE A 40 -18.41 -14.38 13.02
N ASN A 41 -19.40 -13.55 12.69
CA ASN A 41 -20.45 -13.83 11.73
C ASN A 41 -19.91 -13.68 10.30
N GLY A 42 -19.45 -14.77 9.68
CA GLY A 42 -18.68 -14.74 8.44
C GLY A 42 -18.87 -15.96 7.55
N ALA A 43 -18.72 -15.78 6.24
CA ALA A 43 -18.90 -16.81 5.23
C ALA A 43 -17.99 -16.57 4.02
N PHE A 44 -17.83 -17.59 3.21
CA PHE A 44 -17.19 -17.53 1.90
C PHE A 44 -18.25 -17.51 0.81
N ILE A 45 -18.05 -16.64 -0.17
CA ILE A 45 -18.84 -16.53 -1.38
C ILE A 45 -18.04 -17.19 -2.51
N GLY A 46 -18.71 -18.11 -3.21
CA GLY A 46 -18.21 -18.78 -4.39
C GLY A 46 -19.23 -18.75 -5.52
N VAL A 47 -18.90 -19.36 -6.66
CA VAL A 47 -19.75 -19.46 -7.84
C VAL A 47 -19.67 -20.86 -8.44
N SER A 48 -20.82 -21.49 -8.60
CA SER A 48 -20.95 -22.74 -9.36
C SER A 48 -20.85 -22.45 -10.85
N SER A 49 -19.83 -23.00 -11.53
CA SER A 49 -19.63 -22.83 -12.97
C SER A 49 -18.95 -24.06 -13.58
N ASP A 50 -18.60 -24.00 -14.86
CA ASP A 50 -17.73 -25.00 -15.52
C ASP A 50 -16.29 -24.96 -15.02
N GLN A 51 -15.93 -23.97 -14.18
CA GLN A 51 -14.63 -23.85 -13.51
C GLN A 51 -13.43 -23.77 -14.47
N LYS A 52 -13.67 -23.32 -15.71
CA LYS A 52 -12.68 -23.27 -16.78
C LYS A 52 -12.37 -21.86 -17.28
N GLY A 53 -11.12 -21.66 -17.69
CA GLY A 53 -10.60 -20.42 -18.26
C GLY A 53 -9.68 -19.68 -17.30
N SER A 54 -8.58 -19.16 -17.84
CA SER A 54 -7.57 -18.37 -17.11
C SER A 54 -8.07 -17.00 -16.63
N ARG A 55 -9.24 -16.56 -17.12
CA ARG A 55 -9.96 -15.37 -16.67
C ARG A 55 -11.48 -15.59 -16.80
N ARG A 56 -12.22 -15.38 -15.72
CA ARG A 56 -13.69 -15.44 -15.69
C ARG A 56 -14.26 -14.29 -14.87
N VAL A 57 -15.45 -13.83 -15.25
CA VAL A 57 -16.19 -12.77 -14.55
C VAL A 57 -17.58 -13.31 -14.25
N PHE A 58 -18.02 -13.20 -13.00
CA PHE A 58 -19.29 -13.72 -12.53
C PHE A 58 -20.09 -12.62 -11.82
N PRO A 59 -21.25 -12.21 -12.34
CA PRO A 59 -22.16 -11.36 -11.58
C PRO A 59 -22.68 -12.13 -10.36
N ILE A 60 -22.73 -11.48 -9.21
CA ILE A 60 -23.21 -12.10 -7.95
C ILE A 60 -24.57 -11.58 -7.54
N GLY A 61 -24.85 -10.28 -7.70
CA GLY A 61 -26.10 -9.65 -7.30
C GLY A 61 -25.97 -8.13 -7.26
N LYS A 62 -27.10 -7.45 -7.14
CA LYS A 62 -27.19 -5.99 -7.19
C LYS A 62 -26.93 -5.34 -5.83
N LEU A 63 -26.05 -4.34 -5.84
CA LEU A 63 -25.87 -3.41 -4.74
C LEU A 63 -26.58 -2.11 -5.08
N GLU A 64 -27.61 -1.75 -4.30
CA GLU A 64 -28.44 -0.57 -4.54
C GLU A 64 -28.73 0.12 -3.21
N GLU A 65 -28.61 1.45 -3.18
CA GLU A 65 -28.98 2.32 -2.07
C GLU A 65 -28.25 2.03 -0.74
N LEU A 66 -27.10 1.36 -0.78
CA LEU A 66 -26.26 1.10 0.38
C LEU A 66 -24.91 1.77 0.21
N ARG A 67 -24.55 2.62 1.17
CA ARG A 67 -23.25 3.30 1.16
C ARG A 67 -22.13 2.28 1.23
N PHE A 68 -21.12 2.44 0.38
CA PHE A 68 -19.92 1.63 0.42
C PHE A 68 -18.66 2.49 0.36
N MET A 69 -17.57 1.89 0.83
CA MET A 69 -16.20 2.33 0.58
C MET A 69 -15.40 1.16 0.02
N SER A 70 -14.72 1.40 -1.09
CA SER A 70 -13.89 0.43 -1.77
C SER A 70 -12.45 0.91 -1.83
N LEU A 71 -11.51 -0.04 -1.74
CA LEU A 71 -10.11 0.20 -2.08
C LEU A 71 -9.78 -0.62 -3.32
N PHE A 72 -9.34 0.07 -4.36
CA PHE A 72 -9.13 -0.50 -5.68
C PHE A 72 -7.81 -0.05 -6.26
N ARG A 73 -7.22 -0.88 -7.13
CA ARG A 73 -5.96 -0.55 -7.80
C ARG A 73 -6.21 0.40 -8.95
N PHE A 74 -6.04 1.71 -8.71
CA PHE A 74 -6.19 2.72 -9.77
C PHE A 74 -5.01 2.73 -10.76
N LYS A 75 -3.86 2.21 -10.35
CA LYS A 75 -2.67 1.93 -11.16
C LYS A 75 -2.17 0.50 -10.87
N MET A 76 -1.21 0.03 -11.65
CA MET A 76 -0.57 -1.28 -11.44
C MET A 76 -0.04 -1.47 -10.00
N TRP A 77 0.58 -0.42 -9.46
CA TRP A 77 1.34 -0.45 -8.22
C TRP A 77 0.53 -0.07 -6.98
N TRP A 78 -0.51 0.76 -7.16
CA TRP A 78 -1.10 1.56 -6.10
C TRP A 78 -2.61 1.44 -6.02
N MET A 79 -3.11 1.56 -4.79
CA MET A 79 -4.54 1.63 -4.49
C MET A 79 -4.95 3.05 -4.10
N THR A 80 -6.23 3.31 -4.27
CA THR A 80 -6.94 4.50 -3.76
C THR A 80 -8.35 4.08 -3.36
N GLN A 81 -9.11 5.03 -2.81
CA GLN A 81 -10.45 4.83 -2.30
C GLN A 81 -11.53 5.34 -3.27
N ARG A 82 -12.68 4.67 -3.26
CA ARG A 82 -13.91 5.15 -3.89
C ARG A 82 -15.10 4.87 -3.00
N MET A 83 -15.92 5.90 -2.80
CA MET A 83 -17.20 5.83 -2.13
C MET A 83 -18.31 5.86 -3.18
N GLY A 84 -19.45 5.27 -2.84
CA GLY A 84 -20.64 5.25 -3.69
C GLY A 84 -21.81 4.58 -2.97
N ASN A 85 -22.90 4.36 -3.69
CA ASN A 85 -24.09 3.72 -3.14
C ASN A 85 -24.73 2.66 -4.05
N CYS A 86 -24.12 2.36 -5.21
CA CYS A 86 -24.62 1.37 -6.15
C CYS A 86 -23.49 0.58 -6.81
N GLY A 87 -23.79 -0.64 -7.28
CA GLY A 87 -22.78 -1.58 -7.78
C GLY A 87 -21.94 -1.05 -8.94
N GLN A 88 -22.53 -0.30 -9.88
CA GLN A 88 -21.84 0.26 -11.06
C GLN A 88 -20.71 1.25 -10.71
N GLU A 89 -20.72 1.78 -9.49
CA GLU A 89 -19.69 2.69 -9.01
C GLU A 89 -18.45 1.98 -8.48
N ILE A 90 -18.53 0.66 -8.22
CA ILE A 90 -17.39 -0.15 -7.77
C ILE A 90 -16.37 -0.24 -8.90
N PRO A 91 -15.15 0.30 -8.72
CA PRO A 91 -14.14 0.27 -9.77
C PRO A 91 -13.60 -1.14 -10.05
N PHE A 92 -13.05 -1.33 -11.25
CA PHE A 92 -12.27 -2.52 -11.59
C PHE A 92 -11.07 -2.66 -10.64
N GLU A 93 -10.66 -3.91 -10.38
CA GLU A 93 -9.55 -4.24 -9.47
C GLU A 93 -9.80 -3.78 -8.01
N THR A 94 -11.05 -3.84 -7.56
CA THR A 94 -11.40 -3.63 -6.14
C THR A 94 -10.95 -4.83 -5.32
N GLN A 95 -10.09 -4.59 -4.32
CA GLN A 95 -9.50 -5.64 -3.46
C GLN A 95 -10.04 -5.64 -2.04
N PHE A 96 -10.82 -4.62 -1.69
CA PHE A 96 -11.46 -4.47 -0.39
C PHE A 96 -12.74 -3.66 -0.59
N LEU A 97 -13.85 -4.13 0.00
CA LEU A 97 -15.13 -3.42 -0.04
C LEU A 97 -15.77 -3.47 1.36
N LEU A 98 -16.17 -2.31 1.87
CA LEU A 98 -16.93 -2.17 3.11
C LEU A 98 -18.28 -1.57 2.77
N ILE A 99 -19.36 -2.23 3.20
CA ILE A 99 -20.75 -1.81 2.97
C ILE A 99 -21.39 -1.51 4.32
N GLU A 100 -22.10 -0.40 4.40
CA GLU A 100 -22.97 -0.08 5.53
C GLU A 100 -24.38 -0.61 5.27
N ALA A 101 -24.72 -1.72 5.92
CA ALA A 101 -26.02 -2.35 5.84
C ALA A 101 -26.99 -1.74 6.87
N HIS A 102 -28.14 -1.28 6.36
CA HIS A 102 -29.27 -0.81 7.15
C HIS A 102 -30.43 -1.79 7.05
N LYS A 103 -31.36 -1.77 8.01
CA LYS A 103 -32.62 -2.50 7.84
C LYS A 103 -33.35 -1.86 6.67
N GLY A 104 -33.77 -2.66 5.70
CA GLY A 104 -34.61 -2.17 4.61
C GLY A 104 -35.90 -1.63 5.21
N CYS A 105 -36.09 -0.32 5.15
CA CYS A 105 -37.41 0.28 5.23
C CYS A 105 -37.89 0.43 3.79
N ASP A 106 -39.01 -0.20 3.48
CA ASP A 106 -39.86 0.25 2.38
C ASP A 106 -40.15 1.74 2.63
N ILE A 107 -39.58 2.64 1.82
CA ILE A 107 -39.92 4.06 1.86
C ILE A 107 -40.49 4.46 0.51
N GLU A 108 -41.74 4.06 0.27
CA GLU A 108 -42.65 4.96 -0.44
C GLU A 108 -42.95 6.13 0.51
N GLY A 109 -42.32 7.28 0.25
CA GLY A 109 -42.78 8.60 0.70
C GLY A 109 -43.02 8.78 2.20
N GLY A 110 -41.96 8.84 3.01
CA GLY A 110 -42.05 9.21 4.42
C GLY A 110 -41.04 10.30 4.77
N ILE A 111 -41.55 11.43 5.27
CA ILE A 111 -40.76 12.56 5.79
C ILE A 111 -39.85 12.07 6.94
N ASP A 112 -38.59 12.47 6.87
CA ASP A 112 -37.54 12.24 7.87
C ASP A 112 -37.93 12.90 9.20
N ASN A 113 -38.63 12.14 10.05
CA ASN A 113 -39.08 12.55 11.37
C ASN A 113 -38.11 12.06 12.46
N GLY A 114 -36.81 12.33 12.36
CA GLY A 114 -35.88 12.46 13.50
C GLY A 114 -35.80 11.36 14.58
N GLU A 115 -36.51 10.23 14.46
CA GLU A 115 -36.47 9.09 15.36
C GLU A 115 -35.33 8.18 14.87
N GLN A 116 -34.17 8.39 15.48
CA GLN A 116 -32.98 7.56 15.32
C GLN A 116 -33.35 6.09 15.43
N ASP A 117 -33.06 5.32 14.38
CA ASP A 117 -33.06 3.87 14.40
C ASP A 117 -32.40 3.36 15.69
N GLN A 118 -33.18 2.74 16.56
CA GLN A 118 -32.71 2.07 17.78
C GLN A 118 -31.87 0.81 17.48
N ASP A 119 -31.68 0.47 16.20
CA ASP A 119 -30.94 -0.71 15.74
C ASP A 119 -29.69 -0.27 14.99
N GLY A 120 -28.55 -0.25 15.68
CA GLY A 120 -27.28 0.32 15.18
C GLY A 120 -26.86 -0.21 13.79
N SER A 121 -26.09 0.60 13.07
CA SER A 121 -25.57 0.26 11.73
C SER A 121 -24.77 -1.05 11.74
N THR A 122 -24.97 -1.88 10.72
CA THR A 122 -24.21 -3.13 10.53
C THR A 122 -23.24 -2.92 9.38
N TYR A 123 -22.01 -3.37 9.53
CA TYR A 123 -20.99 -3.29 8.51
C TYR A 123 -20.71 -4.68 7.94
N ALA A 124 -20.62 -4.77 6.62
CA ALA A 124 -20.21 -5.97 5.91
C ALA A 124 -18.91 -5.69 5.15
N VAL A 125 -17.84 -6.43 5.46
CA VAL A 125 -16.57 -6.36 4.72
C VAL A 125 -16.49 -7.53 3.74
N LEU A 126 -16.14 -7.26 2.50
CA LEU A 126 -15.87 -8.24 1.47
C LEU A 126 -14.38 -8.20 1.11
N LEU A 127 -13.72 -9.35 1.21
CA LEU A 127 -12.31 -9.56 0.92
C LEU A 127 -12.18 -10.60 -0.19
N PRO A 128 -11.94 -10.21 -1.45
CA PRO A 128 -11.55 -11.13 -2.51
C PRO A 128 -10.26 -11.86 -2.14
N LEU A 129 -10.20 -13.15 -2.46
CA LEU A 129 -9.16 -14.06 -1.99
C LEU A 129 -8.31 -14.61 -3.15
N LEU A 130 -7.25 -15.31 -2.75
CA LEU A 130 -6.54 -16.23 -3.63
C LEU A 130 -7.12 -17.63 -3.44
N GLU A 131 -7.41 -18.32 -4.54
CA GLU A 131 -7.84 -19.71 -4.52
C GLU A 131 -6.98 -20.51 -5.50
N GLY A 132 -6.17 -21.42 -4.96
CA GLY A 132 -5.12 -22.08 -5.74
C GLY A 132 -4.16 -21.07 -6.37
N ASP A 133 -4.10 -21.08 -7.70
CA ASP A 133 -3.24 -20.21 -8.51
C ASP A 133 -3.98 -18.98 -9.09
N PHE A 134 -5.22 -18.74 -8.65
CA PHE A 134 -6.07 -17.65 -9.12
C PHE A 134 -6.25 -16.56 -8.06
N ARG A 135 -6.38 -15.31 -8.53
CA ARG A 135 -6.76 -14.16 -7.72
C ARG A 135 -8.17 -13.71 -8.07
N ALA A 136 -9.00 -13.52 -7.06
CA ALA A 136 -10.27 -12.82 -7.19
C ALA A 136 -10.11 -11.30 -6.92
N VAL A 137 -10.87 -10.49 -7.64
CA VAL A 137 -11.11 -9.06 -7.39
C VAL A 137 -12.60 -8.75 -7.60
N LEU A 138 -13.09 -7.65 -7.05
CA LEU A 138 -14.44 -7.14 -7.32
C LEU A 138 -14.42 -6.05 -8.39
N GLN A 139 -15.54 -5.91 -9.07
CA GLN A 139 -15.84 -4.81 -9.99
C GLN A 139 -17.36 -4.62 -10.08
N GLY A 140 -17.80 -3.46 -10.56
CA GLY A 140 -19.20 -3.17 -10.87
C GLY A 140 -19.51 -3.25 -12.37
N ASN A 141 -20.77 -3.49 -12.71
CA ASN A 141 -21.27 -3.40 -14.08
C ASN A 141 -22.43 -2.39 -14.23
N ASP A 142 -22.86 -2.14 -15.47
CA ASP A 142 -23.91 -1.17 -15.81
C ASP A 142 -25.32 -1.57 -15.31
N GLN A 143 -25.47 -2.77 -14.72
CA GLN A 143 -26.71 -3.27 -14.14
C GLN A 143 -26.73 -3.15 -12.61
N ASN A 144 -25.79 -2.39 -12.02
CA ASN A 144 -25.57 -2.29 -10.57
C ASN A 144 -25.20 -3.60 -9.89
N GLU A 145 -24.75 -4.60 -10.65
CA GLU A 145 -24.28 -5.84 -10.07
C GLU A 145 -22.84 -5.70 -9.61
N ILE A 146 -22.54 -6.31 -8.48
CA ILE A 146 -21.16 -6.66 -8.14
C ILE A 146 -20.79 -7.88 -8.98
N GLU A 147 -19.57 -7.90 -9.48
CA GLU A 147 -18.99 -9.04 -10.19
C GLU A 147 -17.71 -9.49 -9.48
N ILE A 148 -17.51 -10.81 -9.43
CA ILE A 148 -16.23 -11.42 -9.06
C ILE A 148 -15.46 -11.69 -10.35
N CYS A 149 -14.32 -11.04 -10.52
CA CYS A 149 -13.37 -11.35 -11.57
C CYS A 149 -12.26 -12.24 -11.00
N VAL A 150 -12.05 -13.41 -11.60
CA VAL A 150 -11.08 -14.41 -11.17
C VAL A 150 -10.05 -14.62 -12.28
N GLU A 151 -8.76 -14.51 -11.97
CA GLU A 151 -7.68 -14.60 -12.96
C GLU A 151 -6.44 -15.33 -12.45
N SER A 152 -5.88 -16.24 -13.28
CA SER A 152 -4.60 -16.89 -13.01
C SER A 152 -3.40 -16.09 -13.55
N GLY A 153 -3.62 -15.21 -14.52
CA GLY A 153 -2.52 -14.52 -15.24
C GLY A 153 -1.62 -15.45 -16.05
N CYS A 154 -2.10 -16.65 -16.38
CA CYS A 154 -1.40 -17.60 -17.23
C CYS A 154 -2.43 -18.34 -18.10
N PRO A 155 -2.33 -18.27 -19.44
CA PRO A 155 -3.24 -18.99 -20.33
C PRO A 155 -3.27 -20.50 -20.10
N ASP A 156 -2.17 -21.09 -19.64
CA ASP A 156 -2.05 -22.54 -19.39
C ASP A 156 -2.66 -22.98 -18.04
N VAL A 157 -3.06 -22.02 -17.20
CA VAL A 157 -3.68 -22.28 -15.89
C VAL A 157 -5.15 -21.88 -16.00
N GLU A 158 -5.98 -22.87 -16.31
CA GLU A 158 -7.39 -22.66 -16.69
C GLU A 158 -8.40 -23.23 -15.70
N GLU A 159 -8.00 -23.99 -14.68
CA GLU A 159 -8.93 -24.66 -13.75
C GLU A 159 -8.82 -24.09 -12.33
N PHE A 160 -9.97 -23.77 -11.73
CA PHE A 160 -10.08 -23.25 -10.35
C PHE A 160 -11.27 -23.90 -9.62
N ASP A 161 -11.33 -23.84 -8.29
CA ASP A 161 -12.41 -24.48 -7.51
C ASP A 161 -13.69 -23.61 -7.47
N GLY A 162 -13.54 -22.30 -7.38
CA GLY A 162 -14.64 -21.34 -7.40
C GLY A 162 -15.47 -21.29 -6.12
N THR A 163 -15.08 -21.97 -5.05
CA THR A 163 -15.93 -22.13 -3.85
C THR A 163 -15.65 -21.09 -2.76
N HIS A 164 -14.44 -20.54 -2.70
CA HIS A 164 -13.97 -19.59 -1.68
C HIS A 164 -13.33 -18.35 -2.29
N LEU A 165 -14.03 -17.70 -3.23
CA LEU A 165 -13.50 -16.57 -4.00
C LEU A 165 -13.48 -15.25 -3.21
N VAL A 166 -14.47 -15.03 -2.33
CA VAL A 166 -14.59 -13.81 -1.51
C VAL A 166 -14.97 -14.19 -0.09
N PHE A 167 -14.28 -13.68 0.91
CA PHE A 167 -14.73 -13.75 2.30
C PHE A 167 -15.63 -12.56 2.63
N ILE A 168 -16.78 -12.81 3.25
CA ILE A 168 -17.65 -11.77 3.81
C ILE A 168 -17.71 -11.91 5.33
N GLY A 169 -17.45 -10.80 6.04
CA GLY A 169 -17.56 -10.71 7.50
C GLY A 169 -18.47 -9.57 7.93
N ALA A 170 -19.15 -9.73 9.06
CA ALA A 170 -20.15 -8.75 9.50
C ALA A 170 -20.17 -8.45 11.00
N GLY A 171 -20.58 -7.24 11.35
CA GLY A 171 -20.72 -6.78 12.74
C GLY A 171 -21.05 -5.29 12.89
N SER A 172 -21.16 -4.81 14.12
CA SER A 172 -21.55 -3.41 14.44
C SER A 172 -20.40 -2.42 14.54
N ASP A 173 -19.17 -2.91 14.58
CA ASP A 173 -17.93 -2.13 14.66
C ASP A 173 -17.10 -2.39 13.39
N PRO A 174 -16.93 -1.40 12.51
CA PRO A 174 -16.31 -1.61 11.21
C PRO A 174 -14.84 -2.03 11.35
N TYR A 175 -14.08 -1.46 12.29
CA TYR A 175 -12.66 -1.77 12.45
C TYR A 175 -12.46 -3.18 13.02
N LYS A 176 -13.25 -3.57 14.02
CA LYS A 176 -13.21 -4.95 14.54
C LYS A 176 -13.61 -5.97 13.48
N VAL A 177 -14.62 -5.67 12.67
CA VAL A 177 -15.07 -6.55 11.59
C VAL A 177 -13.95 -6.75 10.56
N ILE A 178 -13.27 -5.67 10.16
CA ILE A 178 -12.13 -5.72 9.24
C ILE A 178 -10.98 -6.57 9.82
N THR A 179 -10.54 -6.26 11.04
CA THR A 179 -9.43 -7.00 11.67
C THR A 179 -9.73 -8.47 11.86
N ASN A 180 -10.94 -8.78 12.33
CA ASN A 180 -11.32 -10.17 12.52
C ASN A 180 -11.44 -10.88 11.16
N ALA A 181 -11.95 -10.22 10.11
CA ALA A 181 -12.06 -10.79 8.77
C ALA A 181 -10.68 -11.17 8.22
N VAL A 182 -9.69 -10.27 8.30
CA VAL A 182 -8.32 -10.55 7.88
C VAL A 182 -7.70 -11.69 8.70
N LYS A 183 -7.91 -11.73 10.03
CA LYS A 183 -7.46 -12.85 10.89
C LYS A 183 -8.15 -14.19 10.56
N THR A 184 -9.37 -14.16 10.05
CA THR A 184 -10.09 -15.37 9.60
C THR A 184 -9.53 -15.86 8.26
N VAL A 185 -9.31 -14.94 7.33
CA VAL A 185 -8.65 -15.21 6.05
C VAL A 185 -7.22 -15.72 6.27
N GLU A 186 -6.49 -15.19 7.26
CA GLU A 186 -5.15 -15.67 7.67
C GLU A 186 -5.19 -17.16 8.07
N LYS A 187 -6.17 -17.56 8.90
CA LYS A 187 -6.34 -18.96 9.34
C LYS A 187 -6.74 -19.88 8.20
N HIS A 188 -7.54 -19.37 7.26
CA HIS A 188 -7.98 -20.12 6.08
C HIS A 188 -6.83 -20.33 5.09
N LEU A 189 -6.20 -19.24 4.63
CA LEU A 189 -5.15 -19.29 3.60
C LEU A 189 -3.81 -19.81 4.13
N LYS A 190 -3.42 -19.45 5.37
CA LYS A 190 -2.14 -19.85 6.03
C LYS A 190 -0.86 -19.41 5.29
N THR A 191 -0.99 -18.53 4.31
CA THR A 191 0.10 -18.05 3.43
C THR A 191 0.65 -16.70 3.81
N PHE A 192 -0.02 -15.93 4.67
CA PHE A 192 0.44 -14.66 5.20
C PHE A 192 0.30 -14.62 6.73
N CYS A 193 0.74 -13.53 7.35
CA CYS A 193 0.50 -13.26 8.76
C CYS A 193 -0.04 -11.84 8.97
N HIS A 194 -0.94 -11.68 9.93
CA HIS A 194 -1.45 -10.37 10.35
C HIS A 194 -0.32 -9.48 10.92
N ARG A 195 -0.42 -8.15 10.74
CA ARG A 195 0.59 -7.14 11.15
C ARG A 195 1.10 -7.37 12.58
N GLU A 196 0.18 -7.62 13.52
CA GLU A 196 0.48 -7.78 14.95
C GLU A 196 1.44 -8.94 15.28
N ARG A 197 1.60 -9.91 14.36
CA ARG A 197 2.52 -11.05 14.54
C ARG A 197 3.91 -10.80 13.98
N LYS A 198 4.13 -9.66 13.32
CA LYS A 198 5.37 -9.34 12.63
C LYS A 198 6.29 -8.48 13.50
N LYS A 199 7.60 -8.69 13.37
CA LYS A 199 8.61 -7.87 14.03
C LYS A 199 8.66 -6.50 13.33
N MET A 200 8.34 -5.44 14.06
CA MET A 200 8.49 -4.06 13.57
C MET A 200 9.96 -3.65 13.62
N PRO A 201 10.51 -3.07 12.54
CA PRO A 201 11.89 -2.56 12.54
C PRO A 201 12.00 -1.27 13.36
N ASP A 202 13.14 -1.05 13.99
CA ASP A 202 13.43 0.12 14.82
C ASP A 202 13.54 1.41 14.00
N MET A 203 13.84 1.32 12.70
CA MET A 203 13.92 2.50 11.81
C MET A 203 12.63 3.34 11.82
N LEU A 204 11.48 2.74 12.18
CA LEU A 204 10.22 3.45 12.32
C LEU A 204 10.26 4.57 13.37
N ASN A 205 11.21 4.55 14.31
CA ASN A 205 11.26 5.49 15.44
C ASN A 205 12.25 6.65 15.23
N TRP A 206 12.89 6.70 14.06
CA TRP A 206 13.95 7.65 13.76
C TRP A 206 13.58 8.51 12.56
N PHE A 207 13.90 9.81 12.66
CA PHE A 207 13.78 10.71 11.53
C PHE A 207 14.74 10.28 10.42
N GLY A 208 14.21 10.18 9.21
CA GLY A 208 14.95 9.73 8.05
C GLY A 208 15.08 10.74 6.91
N TRP A 209 15.93 10.38 5.95
CA TRP A 209 16.05 11.08 4.68
C TRP A 209 16.15 10.08 3.53
N CYS A 210 15.39 10.31 2.46
CA CYS A 210 15.45 9.54 1.23
C CYS A 210 16.12 10.37 0.14
N THR A 211 17.00 9.78 -0.66
CA THR A 211 17.77 10.52 -1.67
C THR A 211 17.01 10.74 -2.99
N TRP A 212 15.79 10.20 -3.14
CA TRP A 212 15.07 10.14 -4.41
C TRP A 212 14.75 11.52 -5.01
N ASP A 213 13.91 12.35 -4.40
CA ASP A 213 13.59 13.67 -4.98
C ASP A 213 14.78 14.65 -4.92
N ALA A 214 15.76 14.35 -4.05
CA ALA A 214 16.96 15.15 -3.91
C ALA A 214 17.88 15.02 -5.14
N PHE A 215 18.06 13.80 -5.67
CA PHE A 215 19.04 13.52 -6.71
C PHE A 215 18.56 12.61 -7.84
N TYR A 216 17.43 11.93 -7.65
CA TYR A 216 16.96 10.80 -8.46
C TYR A 216 18.11 9.81 -8.67
N THR A 217 18.26 9.32 -9.89
CA THR A 217 19.33 8.38 -10.27
C THR A 217 20.73 8.98 -10.26
N ASN A 218 20.90 10.28 -10.00
CA ASN A 218 22.21 10.95 -9.99
C ASN A 218 22.90 10.93 -8.62
N VAL A 219 22.30 10.33 -7.59
CA VAL A 219 22.89 10.27 -6.24
C VAL A 219 24.32 9.70 -6.25
N THR A 220 25.22 10.31 -5.46
CA THR A 220 26.59 9.86 -5.20
C THR A 220 26.87 9.70 -3.71
N SER A 221 28.01 9.08 -3.36
CA SER A 221 28.45 8.99 -1.96
C SER A 221 28.65 10.37 -1.30
N GLU A 222 29.17 11.34 -2.04
CA GLU A 222 29.38 12.71 -1.60
C GLU A 222 28.06 13.43 -1.33
N ASN A 223 27.08 13.27 -2.23
CA ASN A 223 25.75 13.84 -2.06
C ASN A 223 25.06 13.34 -0.79
N VAL A 224 25.24 12.06 -0.45
CA VAL A 224 24.71 11.50 0.81
C VAL A 224 25.33 12.20 2.01
N LYS A 225 26.66 12.39 2.02
CA LYS A 225 27.38 13.08 3.11
C LYS A 225 26.94 14.54 3.25
N GLU A 226 26.87 15.27 2.14
CA GLU A 226 26.43 16.66 2.13
C GLU A 226 25.00 16.81 2.67
N GLY A 227 24.09 15.89 2.31
CA GLY A 227 22.74 15.90 2.83
C GLY A 227 22.68 15.66 4.33
N LEU A 228 23.37 14.63 4.83
CA LEU A 228 23.42 14.35 6.27
C LEU A 228 24.03 15.51 7.06
N GLN A 229 25.15 16.05 6.59
CA GLN A 229 25.78 17.23 7.17
C GLN A 229 24.80 18.42 7.25
N SER A 230 24.02 18.66 6.18
CA SER A 230 23.06 19.78 6.16
C SER A 230 21.96 19.65 7.22
N PHE A 231 21.53 18.42 7.55
CA PHE A 231 20.55 18.17 8.60
C PHE A 231 21.13 18.40 10.01
N GLU A 232 22.39 18.01 10.22
CA GLU A 232 23.10 18.24 11.48
C GLU A 232 23.31 19.73 11.75
N GLU A 233 23.72 20.50 10.73
CA GLU A 233 23.86 21.96 10.81
C GLU A 233 22.54 22.66 11.13
N GLY A 234 21.41 22.10 10.67
CA GLY A 234 20.06 22.57 11.01
C GLY A 234 19.58 22.22 12.43
N GLY A 235 20.33 21.37 13.14
CA GLY A 235 19.98 20.85 14.46
C GLY A 235 18.88 19.79 14.44
N ILE A 236 18.65 19.13 13.31
CA ILE A 236 17.70 18.01 13.15
C ILE A 236 18.44 16.84 12.48
N PRO A 237 19.32 16.14 13.21
CA PRO A 237 20.14 15.09 12.63
C PRO A 237 19.26 13.91 12.19
N ALA A 238 19.32 13.56 10.91
CA ALA A 238 18.74 12.30 10.43
C ALA A 238 19.46 11.12 11.09
N LYS A 239 18.71 10.08 11.45
CA LYS A 239 19.24 8.83 12.03
C LYS A 239 18.93 7.61 11.19
N PHE A 240 18.15 7.80 10.13
CA PHE A 240 17.83 6.82 9.11
C PHE A 240 18.09 7.43 7.73
N VAL A 241 18.64 6.67 6.79
CA VAL A 241 18.79 7.12 5.41
C VAL A 241 18.41 6.01 4.44
N ILE A 242 17.69 6.36 3.38
CA ILE A 242 17.42 5.50 2.23
C ILE A 242 18.24 6.04 1.06
N ILE A 243 19.25 5.28 0.64
CA ILE A 243 19.94 5.50 -0.63
C ILE A 243 19.05 4.88 -1.71
N ASP A 244 18.21 5.73 -2.31
CA ASP A 244 17.24 5.33 -3.33
C ASP A 244 17.91 5.04 -4.69
N ASP A 245 17.13 4.76 -5.72
CA ASP A 245 17.62 4.33 -7.03
C ASP A 245 18.70 5.29 -7.60
N GLY A 246 19.73 4.70 -8.20
CA GLY A 246 20.92 5.38 -8.70
C GLY A 246 22.24 4.76 -8.24
N TRP A 247 22.25 3.92 -7.21
CA TRP A 247 23.48 3.30 -6.68
C TRP A 247 23.88 1.98 -7.37
N GLN A 248 22.92 1.27 -7.99
CA GLN A 248 23.14 -0.04 -8.59
C GLN A 248 23.94 0.03 -9.89
N SER A 249 24.65 -1.06 -10.21
CA SER A 249 25.32 -1.23 -11.51
C SER A 249 24.32 -1.69 -12.55
N VAL A 250 24.00 -0.81 -13.50
CA VAL A 250 22.97 -1.07 -14.51
C VAL A 250 23.41 -0.68 -15.91
N SER A 251 22.78 -1.28 -16.91
CA SER A 251 22.95 -0.88 -18.31
C SER A 251 21.68 -1.17 -19.11
N MET A 252 21.41 -0.35 -20.12
CA MET A 252 20.39 -0.64 -21.13
C MET A 252 20.95 -1.62 -22.18
N ASP A 253 20.08 -2.43 -22.78
CA ASP A 253 20.45 -3.26 -23.93
C ASP A 253 20.65 -2.39 -25.18
N PRO A 254 21.49 -2.78 -26.15
CA PRO A 254 21.78 -1.96 -27.35
C PRO A 254 20.54 -1.59 -28.18
N ASN A 255 19.52 -2.44 -28.19
CA ASN A 255 18.26 -2.23 -28.90
C ASN A 255 17.12 -1.82 -27.95
N GLY A 256 17.45 -1.42 -26.72
CA GLY A 256 16.47 -0.97 -25.73
C GLY A 256 15.83 0.35 -26.14
N VAL A 257 14.55 0.50 -25.82
CA VAL A 257 13.81 1.75 -25.96
C VAL A 257 13.94 2.50 -24.64
N GLU A 258 14.73 3.55 -24.69
CA GLU A 258 15.00 4.39 -23.52
C GLU A 258 13.76 5.19 -23.10
N TRP A 259 13.55 5.27 -21.79
CA TRP A 259 12.64 6.23 -21.19
C TRP A 259 13.44 7.29 -20.43
N LYS A 260 13.56 8.50 -21.01
CA LYS A 260 14.20 9.64 -20.35
C LYS A 260 13.16 10.57 -19.76
N HIS A 261 13.25 10.79 -18.47
CA HIS A 261 12.54 11.86 -17.79
C HIS A 261 13.41 12.40 -16.65
N ASP A 262 13.42 13.72 -16.44
CA ASP A 262 14.30 14.37 -15.45
C ASP A 262 14.02 13.96 -14.00
N CYS A 263 12.87 13.34 -13.77
CA CYS A 263 12.35 12.96 -12.44
C CYS A 263 11.95 11.48 -12.40
N ALA A 264 12.60 10.62 -13.20
CA ALA A 264 12.35 9.18 -13.19
C ALA A 264 13.62 8.39 -13.53
N ALA A 265 13.59 7.10 -13.18
CA ALA A 265 14.57 6.14 -13.68
C ALA A 265 14.32 5.79 -15.16
N ASN A 266 15.36 5.29 -15.83
CA ASN A 266 15.19 4.64 -17.12
C ASN A 266 14.76 3.19 -16.90
N PHE A 267 13.49 2.89 -17.17
CA PHE A 267 12.89 1.58 -16.92
C PHE A 267 13.44 0.46 -17.82
N ALA A 268 14.19 0.79 -18.88
CA ALA A 268 14.85 -0.18 -19.76
C ALA A 268 16.18 -0.73 -19.22
N ASN A 269 16.75 -0.08 -18.20
CA ASN A 269 18.01 -0.51 -17.60
C ASN A 269 17.85 -1.86 -16.87
N ARG A 270 18.90 -2.69 -16.92
CA ARG A 270 18.97 -3.98 -16.23
C ARG A 270 20.16 -4.03 -15.28
N LEU A 271 20.01 -4.78 -14.20
CA LEU A 271 21.08 -5.07 -13.27
C LEU A 271 22.20 -5.84 -13.99
N THR A 272 23.41 -5.32 -13.93
CA THR A 272 24.61 -5.94 -14.52
C THR A 272 25.61 -6.43 -13.47
N HIS A 273 25.42 -6.07 -12.20
CA HIS A 273 26.23 -6.56 -11.10
C HIS A 273 25.51 -6.38 -9.75
N ILE A 274 25.73 -7.28 -8.79
CA ILE A 274 25.15 -7.16 -7.44
C ILE A 274 25.77 -6.03 -6.61
N LYS A 275 27.03 -5.70 -6.85
CA LYS A 275 27.74 -4.59 -6.20
C LYS A 275 27.37 -3.24 -6.85
N GLU A 276 27.53 -2.17 -6.07
CA GLU A 276 27.31 -0.79 -6.47
C GLU A 276 28.08 -0.36 -7.72
N ASN A 277 27.62 0.73 -8.33
CA ASN A 277 28.31 1.39 -9.41
C ASN A 277 29.43 2.32 -8.90
N HIS A 278 30.17 2.90 -9.84
CA HIS A 278 31.34 3.75 -9.57
C HIS A 278 31.03 4.97 -8.67
N LYS A 279 29.79 5.48 -8.60
CA LYS A 279 29.43 6.65 -7.78
C LYS A 279 29.47 6.40 -6.27
N PHE A 280 29.52 5.13 -5.89
CA PHE A 280 29.61 4.67 -4.49
C PHE A 280 30.92 3.91 -4.22
N GLN A 281 31.85 3.92 -5.18
CA GLN A 281 33.20 3.44 -4.96
C GLN A 281 34.11 4.63 -4.64
N LYS A 282 34.95 4.48 -3.62
CA LYS A 282 35.96 5.48 -3.30
C LYS A 282 36.91 5.66 -4.48
N ASP A 283 37.03 6.90 -4.95
CA ASP A 283 37.77 7.27 -6.18
C ASP A 283 37.26 6.54 -7.45
N GLY A 284 35.98 6.13 -7.44
CA GLY A 284 35.35 5.36 -8.52
C GLY A 284 35.30 6.14 -9.84
N LYS A 285 35.49 5.42 -10.95
CA LYS A 285 35.44 5.97 -12.31
C LYS A 285 34.48 5.18 -13.16
N GLU A 286 33.72 5.87 -13.99
CA GLU A 286 32.78 5.24 -14.91
C GLU A 286 33.49 4.21 -15.79
N GLY A 287 32.87 3.03 -15.96
CA GLY A 287 33.43 1.90 -16.69
C GLY A 287 34.54 1.13 -15.97
N GLN A 288 34.93 1.52 -14.75
CA GLN A 288 35.90 0.81 -13.92
C GLN A 288 35.23 0.26 -12.66
N ARG A 289 35.71 -0.89 -12.16
CA ARG A 289 35.27 -1.48 -10.90
C ARG A 289 36.47 -1.74 -10.00
N ILE A 290 36.39 -1.23 -8.79
CA ILE A 290 37.28 -1.60 -7.69
C ILE A 290 36.68 -2.82 -7.01
N GLU A 291 37.45 -3.91 -6.88
CA GLU A 291 36.95 -5.17 -6.30
C GLU A 291 37.00 -5.21 -4.77
N ASP A 292 37.85 -4.38 -4.16
CA ASP A 292 37.98 -4.28 -2.70
C ASP A 292 36.65 -3.80 -2.09
N PRO A 293 35.93 -4.65 -1.33
CA PRO A 293 34.67 -4.27 -0.72
C PRO A 293 34.79 -3.10 0.26
N ALA A 294 35.97 -2.89 0.87
CA ALA A 294 36.21 -1.76 1.76
C ALA A 294 36.19 -0.41 1.03
N MET A 295 36.36 -0.43 -0.30
CA MET A 295 36.31 0.75 -1.17
C MET A 295 34.94 0.92 -1.85
N GLY A 296 33.99 0.02 -1.65
CA GLY A 296 32.62 0.11 -2.17
C GLY A 296 31.66 0.78 -1.18
N LEU A 297 30.41 0.29 -1.11
CA LEU A 297 29.41 0.79 -0.15
C LEU A 297 29.88 0.79 1.31
N HIS A 298 30.76 -0.15 1.69
CA HIS A 298 31.30 -0.22 3.05
C HIS A 298 32.00 1.07 3.49
N HIS A 299 32.69 1.75 2.57
CA HIS A 299 33.39 3.00 2.89
C HIS A 299 32.40 4.07 3.34
N ILE A 300 31.34 4.32 2.55
CA ILE A 300 30.37 5.37 2.84
C ILE A 300 29.52 5.03 4.06
N THR A 301 29.08 3.78 4.23
CA THR A 301 28.28 3.38 5.40
C THR A 301 29.08 3.52 6.70
N ASN A 302 30.35 3.14 6.68
CA ASN A 302 31.24 3.28 7.83
C ASN A 302 31.49 4.76 8.18
N GLU A 303 31.66 5.62 7.17
CA GLU A 303 31.83 7.06 7.34
C GLU A 303 30.58 7.70 7.94
N ILE A 304 29.40 7.52 7.33
CA ILE A 304 28.16 8.16 7.82
C ILE A 304 27.71 7.63 9.19
N LYS A 305 27.96 6.35 9.51
CA LYS A 305 27.68 5.80 10.84
C LYS A 305 28.61 6.38 11.91
N LYS A 306 29.86 6.68 11.58
CA LYS A 306 30.83 7.27 12.51
C LYS A 306 30.66 8.78 12.67
N GLU A 307 30.50 9.48 11.56
CA GLU A 307 30.54 10.95 11.53
C GLU A 307 29.16 11.56 11.84
N HIS A 308 28.07 10.96 11.34
CA HIS A 308 26.71 11.49 11.51
C HIS A 308 25.84 10.70 12.50
N ALA A 309 26.43 9.67 13.13
CA ALA A 309 25.74 8.75 14.03
C ALA A 309 24.44 8.18 13.43
N ILE A 310 24.46 7.83 12.13
CA ILE A 310 23.37 7.12 11.47
C ILE A 310 23.15 5.76 12.15
N LYS A 311 21.90 5.43 12.43
CA LYS A 311 21.50 4.16 13.02
C LYS A 311 21.16 3.12 11.97
N HIS A 312 20.45 3.54 10.93
CA HIS A 312 19.92 2.65 9.90
C HIS A 312 20.23 3.21 8.51
N VAL A 313 20.85 2.39 7.66
CA VAL A 313 21.10 2.69 6.25
C VAL A 313 20.35 1.65 5.42
N TYR A 314 19.37 2.09 4.64
CA TYR A 314 18.67 1.24 3.68
C TYR A 314 19.09 1.60 2.26
N VAL A 315 19.02 0.62 1.36
CA VAL A 315 19.19 0.86 -0.09
C VAL A 315 17.98 0.37 -0.87
N TRP A 316 17.72 1.01 -1.99
CA TRP A 316 16.63 0.62 -2.89
C TRP A 316 17.04 -0.51 -3.85
N HIS A 317 16.13 -1.43 -4.16
CA HIS A 317 16.21 -2.26 -5.37
C HIS A 317 14.81 -2.70 -5.83
N ALA A 318 14.64 -3.06 -7.09
CA ALA A 318 13.38 -3.68 -7.56
C ALA A 318 13.30 -5.16 -7.15
N ILE A 319 12.10 -5.72 -7.04
CA ILE A 319 11.90 -7.16 -6.75
C ILE A 319 12.61 -8.06 -7.76
N THR A 320 12.73 -7.63 -9.02
CA THR A 320 13.42 -8.35 -10.10
C THR A 320 14.89 -7.99 -10.23
N GLY A 321 15.46 -7.25 -9.26
CA GLY A 321 16.85 -6.81 -9.22
C GLY A 321 17.03 -5.34 -9.61
N TYR A 322 16.41 -4.92 -10.72
CA TYR A 322 16.28 -3.52 -11.16
C TYR A 322 15.01 -3.38 -12.02
N TRP A 323 14.65 -2.20 -12.49
CA TRP A 323 13.44 -1.97 -13.30
C TRP A 323 13.28 -2.96 -14.46
N GLY A 324 14.31 -3.13 -15.30
CA GLY A 324 14.35 -4.10 -16.38
C GLY A 324 14.80 -5.51 -15.95
N GLY A 325 14.91 -5.80 -14.66
CA GLY A 325 15.36 -7.08 -14.13
C GLY A 325 16.88 -7.31 -14.20
N VAL A 326 17.30 -8.57 -14.06
CA VAL A 326 18.73 -8.98 -14.15
C VAL A 326 19.10 -9.31 -15.58
N LYS A 327 20.18 -8.72 -16.11
CA LYS A 327 20.59 -8.91 -17.49
C LYS A 327 20.90 -10.39 -17.81
N PRO A 328 20.20 -11.05 -18.75
CA PRO A 328 20.46 -12.44 -19.09
C PRO A 328 21.87 -12.68 -19.63
N GLY A 329 22.53 -13.74 -19.16
CA GLY A 329 23.85 -14.18 -19.65
C GLY A 329 25.01 -13.22 -19.34
N ILE A 330 24.81 -12.23 -18.46
CA ILE A 330 25.88 -11.32 -18.05
C ILE A 330 26.89 -12.06 -17.16
N SER A 331 28.17 -11.75 -17.33
CA SER A 331 29.24 -12.41 -16.61
C SER A 331 29.19 -12.16 -15.10
N GLY A 332 29.40 -13.20 -14.31
CA GLY A 332 29.35 -13.18 -12.84
C GLY A 332 27.95 -13.35 -12.25
N MET A 333 26.91 -13.47 -13.09
CA MET A 333 25.51 -13.64 -12.66
C MET A 333 24.78 -14.71 -13.49
N GLU A 334 25.49 -15.51 -14.28
CA GLU A 334 24.94 -16.56 -15.13
C GLU A 334 24.21 -17.64 -14.32
N HIS A 335 24.67 -17.91 -13.09
CA HIS A 335 24.11 -18.93 -12.19
C HIS A 335 22.70 -18.61 -11.68
N TYR A 336 22.23 -17.37 -11.85
CA TYR A 336 20.83 -17.00 -11.59
C TYR A 336 19.89 -17.40 -12.72
N GLU A 337 20.43 -17.78 -13.89
CA GLU A 337 19.68 -18.25 -15.05
C GLU A 337 18.56 -17.28 -15.47
N SER A 338 18.84 -15.97 -15.39
CA SER A 338 17.88 -14.93 -15.78
C SER A 338 17.48 -15.09 -17.25
N LYS A 339 16.18 -14.95 -17.54
CA LYS A 339 15.62 -15.05 -18.90
C LYS A 339 14.71 -13.87 -19.18
N MET A 340 14.66 -13.46 -20.45
CA MET A 340 13.72 -12.44 -20.87
C MET A 340 12.28 -12.93 -20.74
N ALA A 341 11.46 -12.14 -20.08
CA ALA A 341 10.02 -12.30 -19.96
C ALA A 341 9.32 -10.97 -20.30
N PHE A 342 8.12 -11.02 -20.84
CA PHE A 342 7.39 -9.85 -21.31
C PHE A 342 6.11 -9.69 -20.48
N PRO A 343 6.02 -8.66 -19.61
CA PRO A 343 4.83 -8.36 -18.83
C PRO A 343 3.54 -8.31 -19.65
N ILE A 344 2.49 -8.98 -19.17
CA ILE A 344 1.14 -8.88 -19.70
C ILE A 344 0.20 -8.38 -18.60
N SER A 345 -0.27 -7.14 -18.73
CA SER A 345 -1.23 -6.55 -17.78
C SER A 345 -2.63 -7.16 -17.93
N SER A 346 -3.33 -7.36 -16.80
CA SER A 346 -4.73 -7.80 -16.78
C SER A 346 -5.64 -6.77 -17.46
N PRO A 347 -6.79 -7.20 -18.04
CA PRO A 347 -7.82 -6.27 -18.50
C PRO A 347 -8.32 -5.34 -17.39
N GLY A 348 -8.44 -5.84 -16.15
CA GLY A 348 -8.90 -5.05 -15.00
C GLY A 348 -7.97 -3.86 -14.70
N VAL A 349 -6.65 -4.08 -14.67
CA VAL A 349 -5.68 -2.99 -14.46
C VAL A 349 -5.72 -1.99 -15.61
N LYS A 350 -5.78 -2.47 -16.86
CA LYS A 350 -5.89 -1.62 -18.07
C LYS A 350 -7.18 -0.78 -18.09
N SER A 351 -8.22 -1.22 -17.41
CA SER A 351 -9.46 -0.45 -17.24
C SER A 351 -9.29 0.78 -16.36
N ASN A 352 -8.22 0.88 -15.58
CA ASN A 352 -7.92 2.04 -14.74
C ASN A 352 -6.85 2.95 -15.40
N GLN A 353 -5.97 3.59 -14.61
CA GLN A 353 -4.96 4.53 -15.10
C GLN A 353 -3.85 3.82 -15.89
N PRO A 354 -3.50 4.31 -17.10
CA PRO A 354 -2.32 3.85 -17.83
C PRO A 354 -1.02 4.03 -17.03
N ASP A 355 -0.06 3.15 -17.26
CA ASP A 355 1.18 3.09 -16.50
C ASP A 355 2.38 3.05 -17.44
N GLU A 356 3.01 4.20 -17.64
CA GLU A 356 4.13 4.36 -18.57
C GLU A 356 5.36 3.53 -18.16
N ALA A 357 5.54 3.29 -16.87
CA ALA A 357 6.61 2.42 -16.38
C ALA A 357 6.37 0.98 -16.82
N LEU A 358 5.16 0.46 -16.60
CA LEU A 358 4.78 -0.88 -17.05
C LEU A 358 4.87 -1.02 -18.57
N ASP A 359 4.36 -0.04 -19.33
CA ASP A 359 4.40 -0.05 -20.80
C ASP A 359 5.85 -0.10 -21.31
N THR A 360 6.74 0.69 -20.70
CA THR A 360 8.17 0.69 -21.05
C THR A 360 8.84 -0.66 -20.74
N ILE A 361 8.55 -1.26 -19.58
CA ILE A 361 9.08 -2.58 -19.21
C ILE A 361 8.52 -3.65 -20.14
N ALA A 362 7.24 -3.56 -20.53
CA ALA A 362 6.61 -4.49 -21.46
C ALA A 362 7.26 -4.44 -22.86
N ILE A 363 7.59 -3.24 -23.36
CA ILE A 363 8.27 -3.06 -24.65
C ILE A 363 9.68 -3.64 -24.62
N ASN A 364 10.45 -3.34 -23.57
CA ASN A 364 11.84 -3.77 -23.46
C ASN A 364 11.98 -5.24 -23.01
N GLY A 365 10.92 -5.82 -22.44
CA GLY A 365 10.99 -7.04 -21.66
C GLY A 365 11.75 -6.85 -20.35
N LEU A 366 11.66 -7.85 -19.48
CA LEU A 366 12.27 -7.90 -18.16
C LEU A 366 13.12 -9.16 -18.02
N GLY A 367 14.35 -9.01 -17.51
CA GLY A 367 15.22 -10.13 -17.17
C GLY A 367 14.79 -10.79 -15.86
N LEU A 368 13.94 -11.81 -15.95
CA LEU A 368 13.39 -12.51 -14.81
C LEU A 368 14.37 -13.59 -14.33
N VAL A 369 14.84 -13.46 -13.10
CA VAL A 369 15.66 -14.50 -12.44
C VAL A 369 14.88 -15.81 -12.40
N ASN A 370 15.56 -16.94 -12.63
CA ASN A 370 14.90 -18.24 -12.55
C ASN A 370 14.23 -18.37 -11.16
N PRO A 371 12.90 -18.63 -11.09
CA PRO A 371 12.21 -18.70 -9.81
C PRO A 371 12.79 -19.76 -8.86
N GLU A 372 13.46 -20.81 -9.35
CA GLU A 372 14.18 -21.80 -8.52
C GLU A 372 15.50 -21.27 -7.92
N LYS A 373 16.05 -20.18 -8.45
CA LYS A 373 17.32 -19.57 -8.05
C LYS A 373 17.15 -18.22 -7.35
N VAL A 374 15.93 -17.69 -7.29
CA VAL A 374 15.67 -16.33 -6.79
C VAL A 374 16.07 -16.12 -5.32
N PHE A 375 15.96 -17.15 -4.47
CA PHE A 375 16.51 -17.07 -3.11
C PHE A 375 18.02 -16.86 -3.11
N HIS A 376 18.75 -17.58 -3.96
CA HIS A 376 20.21 -17.41 -4.07
C HIS A 376 20.58 -16.00 -4.53
N PHE A 377 19.83 -15.44 -5.50
CA PHE A 377 19.99 -14.05 -5.93
C PHE A 377 19.81 -13.06 -4.78
N TYR A 378 18.69 -13.12 -4.06
CA TYR A 378 18.47 -12.22 -2.94
C TYR A 378 19.45 -12.44 -1.79
N ASP A 379 19.82 -13.69 -1.51
CA ASP A 379 20.74 -14.00 -0.41
C ASP A 379 22.15 -13.50 -0.71
N GLU A 380 22.64 -13.64 -1.94
CA GLU A 380 23.95 -13.11 -2.36
C GLU A 380 23.95 -11.58 -2.34
N LEU A 381 22.90 -10.94 -2.89
CA LEU A 381 22.74 -9.47 -2.86
C LEU A 381 22.66 -8.95 -1.42
N HIS A 382 21.78 -9.49 -0.58
CA HIS A 382 21.60 -8.98 0.78
C HIS A 382 22.76 -9.35 1.71
N SER A 383 23.42 -10.48 1.51
CA SER A 383 24.66 -10.82 2.24
C SER A 383 25.75 -9.79 1.94
N TYR A 384 25.90 -9.40 0.66
CA TYR A 384 26.82 -8.35 0.27
C TYR A 384 26.47 -7.01 0.95
N LEU A 385 25.21 -6.58 0.83
CA LEU A 385 24.74 -5.33 1.43
C LEU A 385 24.94 -5.30 2.95
N ALA A 386 24.56 -6.37 3.65
CA ALA A 386 24.77 -6.50 5.09
C ALA A 386 26.27 -6.44 5.46
N SER A 387 27.14 -7.10 4.69
CA SER A 387 28.60 -7.02 4.89
C SER A 387 29.16 -5.60 4.67
N ALA A 388 28.51 -4.83 3.79
CA ALA A 388 28.81 -3.43 3.54
C ALA A 388 28.17 -2.49 4.58
N GLY A 389 27.53 -3.01 5.64
CA GLY A 389 26.97 -2.20 6.71
C GLY A 389 25.60 -1.59 6.40
N ILE A 390 24.89 -2.10 5.40
CA ILE A 390 23.48 -1.79 5.13
C ILE A 390 22.60 -2.57 6.11
N ASP A 391 21.58 -1.91 6.67
CA ASP A 391 20.72 -2.46 7.72
C ASP A 391 19.37 -2.97 7.18
N GLY A 392 19.03 -2.63 5.94
CA GLY A 392 17.80 -3.09 5.29
C GLY A 392 17.66 -2.59 3.86
N VAL A 393 16.50 -2.87 3.25
CA VAL A 393 16.22 -2.53 1.86
C VAL A 393 14.83 -1.93 1.66
N LYS A 394 14.70 -1.02 0.70
CA LYS A 394 13.40 -0.62 0.12
C LYS A 394 13.22 -1.40 -1.18
N VAL A 395 12.21 -2.27 -1.23
CA VAL A 395 11.99 -3.16 -2.39
C VAL A 395 10.80 -2.72 -3.19
N ASP A 396 11.06 -2.19 -4.38
CA ASP A 396 10.05 -1.63 -5.28
C ASP A 396 9.62 -2.62 -6.38
N VAL A 397 8.66 -2.17 -7.20
CA VAL A 397 8.17 -2.88 -8.39
C VAL A 397 7.59 -4.26 -8.07
N GLN A 398 7.13 -4.50 -6.84
CA GLN A 398 6.75 -5.86 -6.41
C GLN A 398 5.58 -6.45 -7.18
N ASN A 399 4.57 -5.63 -7.52
CA ASN A 399 3.39 -6.09 -8.24
C ASN A 399 3.70 -6.61 -9.66
N ILE A 400 4.87 -6.34 -10.25
CA ILE A 400 5.19 -6.75 -11.64
C ILE A 400 5.06 -8.26 -11.83
N LEU A 401 5.29 -9.03 -10.77
CA LEU A 401 5.21 -10.49 -10.77
C LEU A 401 3.84 -11.00 -11.23
N GLU A 402 2.75 -10.24 -11.03
CA GLU A 402 1.43 -10.69 -11.48
C GLU A 402 1.30 -10.75 -13.01
N THR A 403 2.15 -10.02 -13.72
CA THR A 403 2.15 -9.92 -15.20
C THR A 403 3.04 -10.98 -15.86
N LEU A 404 3.77 -11.77 -15.05
CA LEU A 404 4.82 -12.68 -15.48
C LEU A 404 4.47 -14.15 -15.20
N GLY A 405 3.21 -14.46 -14.87
CA GLY A 405 2.78 -15.81 -14.46
C GLY A 405 2.86 -16.88 -15.56
N ALA A 406 2.89 -16.48 -16.84
CA ALA A 406 2.96 -17.40 -17.97
C ALA A 406 4.26 -18.24 -17.95
N GLY A 407 4.15 -19.56 -18.13
CA GLY A 407 5.28 -20.48 -18.00
C GLY A 407 5.75 -20.76 -16.56
N HIS A 408 5.11 -20.15 -15.56
CA HIS A 408 5.46 -20.29 -14.13
C HIS A 408 4.31 -20.81 -13.26
N GLY A 409 3.22 -21.28 -13.87
CA GLY A 409 2.07 -21.83 -13.18
C GLY A 409 1.14 -20.76 -12.59
N GLY A 410 1.13 -19.56 -13.16
CA GLY A 410 0.22 -18.49 -12.75
C GLY A 410 0.85 -17.44 -11.84
N ARG A 411 0.14 -16.31 -11.72
CA ARG A 411 0.57 -15.11 -10.99
C ARG A 411 0.80 -15.39 -9.51
N VAL A 412 -0.11 -16.14 -8.88
CA VAL A 412 -0.07 -16.42 -7.44
C VAL A 412 1.15 -17.26 -7.09
N LYS A 413 1.43 -18.29 -7.89
CA LYS A 413 2.56 -19.19 -7.69
C LYS A 413 3.89 -18.46 -7.82
N LEU A 414 4.04 -17.64 -8.86
CA LEU A 414 5.26 -16.85 -9.08
C LEU A 414 5.46 -15.81 -7.97
N ALA A 415 4.42 -15.02 -7.67
CA ALA A 415 4.46 -14.01 -6.61
C ALA A 415 4.84 -14.63 -5.27
N ARG A 416 4.15 -15.70 -4.86
CA ARG A 416 4.42 -16.39 -3.60
C ARG A 416 5.87 -16.87 -3.50
N LYS A 417 6.41 -17.39 -4.60
CA LYS A 417 7.79 -17.89 -4.62
C LYS A 417 8.82 -16.78 -4.43
N TYR A 418 8.65 -15.67 -5.14
CA TYR A 418 9.51 -14.48 -5.01
C TYR A 418 9.41 -13.85 -3.63
N HIS A 419 8.21 -13.63 -3.09
CA HIS A 419 8.04 -13.07 -1.75
C HIS A 419 8.60 -13.98 -0.65
N GLN A 420 8.42 -15.30 -0.74
CA GLN A 420 9.02 -16.25 0.21
C GLN A 420 10.55 -16.21 0.18
N ALA A 421 11.14 -16.16 -1.02
CA ALA A 421 12.59 -16.04 -1.17
C ALA A 421 13.11 -14.70 -0.64
N LEU A 422 12.38 -13.61 -0.91
CA LEU A 422 12.70 -12.28 -0.39
C LEU A 422 12.68 -12.28 1.14
N GLU A 423 11.58 -12.69 1.76
CA GLU A 423 11.45 -12.75 3.22
C GLU A 423 12.49 -13.66 3.89
N ALA A 424 12.85 -14.78 3.23
CA ALA A 424 13.90 -15.67 3.71
C ALA A 424 15.27 -14.98 3.70
N SER A 425 15.60 -14.26 2.63
CA SER A 425 16.85 -13.49 2.56
C SER A 425 16.88 -12.32 3.56
N ILE A 426 15.78 -11.57 3.69
CA ILE A 426 15.67 -10.49 4.70
C ILE A 426 15.92 -11.04 6.10
N SER A 427 15.26 -12.15 6.45
CA SER A 427 15.40 -12.77 7.78
C SER A 427 16.82 -13.25 8.08
N ARG A 428 17.57 -13.63 7.04
CA ARG A 428 18.94 -14.12 7.17
C ARG A 428 19.95 -12.97 7.31
N ASN A 429 19.75 -11.88 6.58
CA ASN A 429 20.75 -10.84 6.41
C ASN A 429 20.47 -9.56 7.21
N PHE A 430 19.20 -9.28 7.55
CA PHE A 430 18.79 -8.09 8.27
C PHE A 430 18.04 -8.47 9.57
N PRO A 431 18.74 -8.56 10.72
CA PRO A 431 18.16 -9.08 11.97
C PRO A 431 17.00 -8.24 12.51
N ASP A 432 16.90 -6.99 12.07
CA ASP A 432 15.82 -6.09 12.47
C ASP A 432 14.59 -6.13 11.56
N ASN A 433 14.49 -7.13 10.68
CA ASN A 433 13.43 -7.21 9.66
C ASN A 433 13.46 -5.97 8.75
N GLY A 434 14.67 -5.60 8.31
CA GLY A 434 14.94 -4.37 7.59
C GLY A 434 14.42 -4.40 6.15
N ILE A 435 13.13 -4.14 5.97
CA ILE A 435 12.49 -4.05 4.66
C ILE A 435 11.35 -3.02 4.65
N ILE A 436 11.27 -2.22 3.58
CA ILE A 436 10.07 -1.48 3.17
C ILE A 436 9.56 -2.13 1.87
N CYS A 437 8.35 -2.68 1.89
CA CYS A 437 7.70 -3.16 0.69
C CYS A 437 7.02 -2.01 -0.06
N CYS A 438 7.36 -1.80 -1.32
CA CYS A 438 6.91 -0.65 -2.09
C CYS A 438 6.38 -1.12 -3.47
N MET A 439 5.41 -0.39 -4.04
CA MET A 439 4.70 -0.80 -5.26
C MET A 439 4.09 -2.21 -5.14
N SER A 440 3.57 -2.53 -3.95
CA SER A 440 3.25 -3.90 -3.48
C SER A 440 1.78 -4.07 -3.08
N HIS A 441 0.88 -3.25 -3.62
CA HIS A 441 -0.51 -3.21 -3.18
C HIS A 441 -1.39 -4.38 -3.69
N ASN A 442 -0.90 -5.29 -4.55
CA ASN A 442 -1.75 -6.38 -5.03
C ASN A 442 -1.99 -7.46 -3.96
N THR A 443 -3.12 -8.15 -4.04
CA THR A 443 -3.44 -9.22 -3.09
C THR A 443 -2.61 -10.50 -3.29
N ASP A 444 -1.96 -10.65 -4.45
CA ASP A 444 -1.00 -11.75 -4.70
C ASP A 444 0.15 -11.72 -3.68
N GLY A 445 0.72 -10.53 -3.46
CA GLY A 445 1.79 -10.28 -2.49
C GLY A 445 1.28 -10.19 -1.06
N LEU A 446 0.19 -9.45 -0.81
CA LEU A 446 -0.35 -9.26 0.56
C LEU A 446 -0.72 -10.60 1.21
N TYR A 447 -1.40 -11.49 0.49
CA TYR A 447 -1.75 -12.83 0.98
C TYR A 447 -0.59 -13.84 0.91
N SER A 448 0.61 -13.41 0.54
CA SER A 448 1.82 -14.24 0.52
C SER A 448 2.92 -13.79 1.50
N SER A 449 2.73 -12.69 2.24
CA SER A 449 3.75 -12.14 3.14
C SER A 449 3.56 -12.55 4.61
N LYS A 450 4.53 -13.28 5.16
CA LYS A 450 4.51 -13.72 6.56
C LYS A 450 5.34 -12.86 7.49
N ARG A 451 6.38 -12.19 6.98
CA ARG A 451 7.42 -11.54 7.81
C ARG A 451 7.60 -10.06 7.51
N SER A 452 7.56 -9.64 6.24
CA SER A 452 7.75 -8.22 5.88
C SER A 452 6.75 -7.35 6.61
N ALA A 453 7.25 -6.34 7.31
CA ALA A 453 6.47 -5.61 8.32
C ALA A 453 6.12 -4.18 7.94
N VAL A 454 6.72 -3.60 6.90
CA VAL A 454 6.46 -2.21 6.48
C VAL A 454 6.05 -2.20 5.01
N ILE A 455 5.01 -1.42 4.68
CA ILE A 455 4.51 -1.26 3.32
C ILE A 455 4.27 0.22 3.01
N ARG A 456 4.80 0.74 1.90
CA ARG A 456 4.39 2.05 1.39
C ARG A 456 2.91 1.98 1.02
N ALA A 457 2.10 2.90 1.52
CA ALA A 457 0.64 2.87 1.43
C ALA A 457 0.03 3.91 0.47
N SER A 458 0.85 4.53 -0.37
CA SER A 458 0.44 5.55 -1.34
C SER A 458 1.27 5.48 -2.61
N ASP A 459 0.76 6.10 -3.67
CA ASP A 459 1.57 6.55 -4.81
C ASP A 459 2.62 7.57 -4.33
N ASP A 460 3.61 7.84 -5.17
CA ASP A 460 4.72 8.74 -4.84
C ASP A 460 4.20 10.15 -4.48
N PHE A 461 4.93 10.82 -3.58
CA PHE A 461 4.84 12.26 -3.41
C PHE A 461 5.32 12.97 -4.68
N TRP A 462 4.40 13.61 -5.41
CA TRP A 462 4.71 14.35 -6.64
C TRP A 462 4.79 15.87 -6.36
N PRO A 463 5.96 16.43 -5.99
CA PRO A 463 6.09 17.84 -5.54
C PRO A 463 5.66 18.87 -6.59
N ARG A 464 5.61 18.49 -7.86
CA ARG A 464 5.26 19.38 -8.98
C ARG A 464 3.85 19.16 -9.51
N ASP A 465 3.10 18.21 -8.95
CA ASP A 465 1.70 17.95 -9.33
C ASP A 465 0.77 18.39 -8.20
N PRO A 466 0.18 19.60 -8.29
CA PRO A 466 -0.73 20.10 -7.26
C PRO A 466 -1.93 19.17 -7.01
N ALA A 467 -2.38 18.43 -8.02
CA ALA A 467 -3.51 17.51 -7.89
C ALA A 467 -3.21 16.30 -7.00
N SER A 468 -1.93 16.02 -6.73
CA SER A 468 -1.48 14.84 -5.99
C SER A 468 -1.56 15.01 -4.47
N HIS A 469 -1.50 16.24 -3.93
CA HIS A 469 -1.24 16.45 -2.49
C HIS A 469 -2.41 16.08 -1.57
N THR A 470 -3.60 16.64 -1.81
CA THR A 470 -4.75 16.37 -0.94
C THR A 470 -5.23 14.92 -1.10
N ILE A 471 -5.25 14.41 -2.34
CA ILE A 471 -5.59 13.02 -2.61
C ILE A 471 -4.57 12.05 -2.03
N HIS A 472 -3.27 12.39 -1.96
CA HIS A 472 -2.27 11.55 -1.29
C HIS A 472 -2.64 11.33 0.19
N ILE A 473 -3.02 12.38 0.93
CA ILE A 473 -3.40 12.23 2.35
C ILE A 473 -4.68 11.43 2.50
N ALA A 474 -5.67 11.65 1.64
CA ALA A 474 -6.88 10.83 1.64
C ALA A 474 -6.55 9.36 1.34
N SER A 475 -5.85 9.08 0.23
CA SER A 475 -5.52 7.72 -0.18
C SER A 475 -4.67 6.96 0.81
N VAL A 476 -3.65 7.58 1.41
CA VAL A 476 -2.82 6.89 2.39
C VAL A 476 -3.60 6.52 3.66
N ALA A 477 -4.51 7.40 4.11
CA ALA A 477 -5.35 7.13 5.27
C ALA A 477 -6.37 6.00 4.99
N TYR A 478 -7.05 6.04 3.84
CA TYR A 478 -8.00 4.98 3.48
C TYR A 478 -7.30 3.65 3.16
N ASN A 479 -6.18 3.66 2.43
CA ASN A 479 -5.39 2.45 2.18
C ASN A 479 -4.90 1.81 3.49
N THR A 480 -4.58 2.61 4.50
CA THR A 480 -4.17 2.14 5.84
C THR A 480 -5.25 1.30 6.54
N ILE A 481 -6.53 1.45 6.20
CA ILE A 481 -7.62 0.60 6.72
C ILE A 481 -7.37 -0.88 6.37
N PHE A 482 -6.94 -1.15 5.12
CA PHE A 482 -6.71 -2.52 4.64
C PHE A 482 -5.24 -2.93 4.76
N LEU A 483 -4.31 -2.14 4.22
CA LEU A 483 -2.87 -2.45 4.26
C LEU A 483 -2.34 -2.54 5.68
N GLY A 484 -2.91 -1.75 6.60
CA GLY A 484 -2.59 -1.80 8.01
C GLY A 484 -2.83 -3.18 8.64
N GLU A 485 -3.74 -4.01 8.14
CA GLU A 485 -3.95 -5.36 8.67
C GLU A 485 -2.81 -6.33 8.30
N PHE A 486 -2.00 -5.99 7.29
CA PHE A 486 -0.88 -6.83 6.82
C PHE A 486 0.47 -6.32 7.29
N MET A 487 0.70 -5.01 7.27
CA MET A 487 2.00 -4.37 7.54
C MET A 487 1.78 -2.97 8.14
N GLN A 488 2.82 -2.40 8.75
CA GLN A 488 2.87 -1.01 9.16
C GLN A 488 2.91 -0.12 7.90
N PRO A 489 1.91 0.76 7.71
CA PRO A 489 1.91 1.69 6.59
C PRO A 489 3.04 2.72 6.73
N ASP A 490 3.82 2.83 5.67
CA ASP A 490 4.71 3.92 5.36
C ASP A 490 3.95 4.92 4.48
N TRP A 491 3.93 6.19 4.91
CA TRP A 491 3.15 7.25 4.26
C TRP A 491 3.95 8.03 3.22
N ASP A 492 5.10 7.51 2.83
CA ASP A 492 6.04 8.10 1.90
C ASP A 492 6.71 9.41 2.40
N MET A 493 7.83 9.73 1.76
CA MET A 493 8.53 11.00 1.96
C MET A 493 7.65 12.20 1.61
N PHE A 494 8.11 13.36 2.05
CA PHE A 494 7.60 14.65 1.59
C PHE A 494 8.74 15.66 1.58
N HIS A 495 8.50 16.84 1.01
CA HIS A 495 9.41 17.97 1.11
C HIS A 495 9.04 18.85 2.29
N SER A 496 10.01 19.11 3.18
CA SER A 496 9.85 20.05 4.29
C SER A 496 9.73 21.50 3.82
N LEU A 497 10.40 21.88 2.72
CA LEU A 497 10.28 23.19 2.10
C LEU A 497 9.35 23.14 0.89
N HIS A 498 8.05 23.18 1.13
CA HIS A 498 7.02 23.09 0.09
C HIS A 498 5.73 23.82 0.52
N PRO A 499 4.92 24.38 -0.40
CA PRO A 499 3.65 25.03 -0.04
C PRO A 499 2.66 24.13 0.75
N MET A 500 2.73 22.82 0.53
CA MET A 500 1.94 21.80 1.25
C MET A 500 2.70 21.12 2.40
N ALA A 501 3.88 21.59 2.79
CA ALA A 501 4.73 20.90 3.75
C ALA A 501 4.08 20.74 5.13
N GLU A 502 3.49 21.80 5.70
CA GLU A 502 2.82 21.71 7.02
C GLU A 502 1.61 20.76 6.98
N TYR A 503 0.91 20.70 5.85
CA TYR A 503 -0.20 19.77 5.62
C TYR A 503 0.27 18.30 5.63
N HIS A 504 1.34 17.99 4.89
CA HIS A 504 1.93 16.64 4.89
C HIS A 504 2.56 16.29 6.25
N ALA A 505 3.28 17.21 6.88
CA ALA A 505 3.88 17.04 8.20
C ALA A 505 2.84 16.69 9.27
N ALA A 506 1.73 17.45 9.32
CA ALA A 506 0.64 17.18 10.26
C ALA A 506 0.02 15.79 10.03
N ALA A 507 -0.14 15.35 8.78
CA ALA A 507 -0.63 14.02 8.47
C ALA A 507 0.32 12.91 8.97
N ARG A 508 1.63 13.05 8.75
CA ARG A 508 2.63 12.08 9.25
C ARG A 508 2.69 12.05 10.78
N ALA A 509 2.50 13.20 11.46
CA ALA A 509 2.47 13.26 12.91
C ALA A 509 1.35 12.40 13.53
N VAL A 510 0.20 12.28 12.85
CA VAL A 510 -0.93 11.43 13.30
C VAL A 510 -0.94 10.04 12.65
N GLY A 511 -0.14 9.80 11.61
CA GLY A 511 -0.20 8.59 10.79
C GLY A 511 0.37 7.33 11.44
N GLY A 512 1.18 7.47 12.50
CA GLY A 512 1.87 6.35 13.15
C GLY A 512 2.88 5.64 12.23
N CYS A 513 3.35 6.33 11.20
CA CYS A 513 4.23 5.89 10.13
C CYS A 513 5.68 6.37 10.36
N PRO A 514 6.67 5.89 9.58
CA PRO A 514 7.98 6.52 9.52
C PRO A 514 7.85 7.99 9.10
N ILE A 515 8.77 8.84 9.57
CA ILE A 515 8.89 10.22 9.12
C ILE A 515 10.25 10.39 8.48
N TYR A 516 10.25 10.53 7.17
CA TYR A 516 11.45 10.90 6.43
C TYR A 516 11.09 11.89 5.32
N VAL A 517 12.07 12.72 4.97
CA VAL A 517 11.92 13.73 3.92
C VAL A 517 12.80 13.42 2.73
N SER A 518 12.62 14.14 1.62
CA SER A 518 13.44 13.98 0.41
C SER A 518 13.98 15.30 -0.14
N ASP A 519 14.02 16.34 0.71
CA ASP A 519 14.58 17.65 0.37
C ASP A 519 16.03 17.56 -0.13
N LYS A 520 16.38 18.47 -1.04
CA LYS A 520 17.78 18.68 -1.45
C LYS A 520 18.58 19.28 -0.29
N PRO A 521 19.88 18.98 -0.16
CA PRO A 521 20.74 19.66 0.81
C PRO A 521 20.61 21.18 0.67
N GLY A 522 20.49 21.87 1.81
CA GLY A 522 20.29 23.32 1.88
C GLY A 522 18.87 23.82 1.59
N HIS A 523 17.91 22.95 1.29
CA HIS A 523 16.52 23.31 0.97
C HIS A 523 15.55 22.73 2.01
N HIS A 524 15.86 22.92 3.29
CA HIS A 524 15.09 22.37 4.42
C HIS A 524 14.30 23.46 5.14
N ASP A 525 13.09 23.14 5.60
CA ASP A 525 12.42 23.94 6.62
C ASP A 525 12.66 23.34 8.02
N PHE A 526 13.75 23.77 8.67
CA PHE A 526 14.09 23.29 10.00
C PHE A 526 13.09 23.70 11.09
N ASN A 527 12.32 24.79 10.88
CA ASN A 527 11.31 25.19 11.85
C ASN A 527 10.14 24.20 11.83
N LEU A 528 9.74 23.75 10.64
CA LEU A 528 8.76 22.68 10.49
C LEU A 528 9.29 21.35 11.03
N LEU A 529 10.51 20.96 10.65
CA LEU A 529 11.08 19.68 11.09
C LEU A 529 11.21 19.57 12.62
N LYS A 530 11.54 20.68 13.31
CA LYS A 530 11.56 20.76 14.79
C LYS A 530 10.19 20.54 15.46
N LYS A 531 9.08 20.58 14.70
CA LYS A 531 7.74 20.22 15.20
C LYS A 531 7.51 18.70 15.18
N LEU A 532 8.25 17.95 14.38
CA LEU A 532 8.10 16.49 14.19
C LEU A 532 9.20 15.67 14.86
N VAL A 533 10.40 16.23 14.95
CA VAL A 533 11.63 15.51 15.30
C VAL A 533 12.23 16.07 16.57
N LEU A 534 12.60 15.18 17.50
CA LEU A 534 13.30 15.53 18.72
C LEU A 534 14.78 15.83 18.45
N PRO A 535 15.48 16.57 19.34
CA PRO A 535 16.88 16.95 19.11
C PRO A 535 17.86 15.78 18.90
N ASP A 536 17.52 14.58 19.38
CA ASP A 536 18.32 13.37 19.19
C ASP A 536 18.03 12.62 17.87
N GLY A 537 17.09 13.13 17.07
CA GLY A 537 16.64 12.54 15.81
C GLY A 537 15.54 11.48 15.97
N SER A 538 15.06 11.21 17.18
CA SER A 538 13.90 10.34 17.40
C SER A 538 12.59 11.06 17.05
N ILE A 539 11.53 10.30 16.75
CA ILE A 539 10.21 10.85 16.44
C ILE A 539 9.15 10.37 17.44
N LEU A 540 8.14 11.21 17.66
CA LEU A 540 6.98 10.87 18.49
C LEU A 540 5.93 10.10 17.70
N ARG A 541 6.32 8.92 17.18
CA ARG A 541 5.45 8.11 16.34
C ARG A 541 4.25 7.58 17.13
N ALA A 542 3.05 7.79 16.60
CA ALA A 542 1.83 7.23 17.16
C ALA A 542 1.80 5.68 17.05
N LYS A 543 1.05 5.03 17.95
CA LYS A 543 1.11 3.57 18.17
C LYS A 543 0.42 2.75 17.08
N LEU A 544 -0.70 3.23 16.57
CA LEU A 544 -1.51 2.52 15.59
C LEU A 544 -1.18 3.05 14.18
N PRO A 545 -1.52 2.32 13.11
CA PRO A 545 -1.65 2.95 11.82
C PRO A 545 -2.81 3.95 11.83
N GLY A 546 -2.56 5.19 11.41
CA GLY A 546 -3.56 6.25 11.39
C GLY A 546 -4.69 5.93 10.41
N ARG A 547 -5.94 5.97 10.88
CA ARG A 547 -7.12 5.60 10.09
C ARG A 547 -8.16 6.72 10.09
N PRO A 548 -8.97 6.85 9.02
CA PRO A 548 -10.16 7.71 9.05
C PRO A 548 -11.05 7.34 10.23
N THR A 549 -11.71 8.32 10.85
CA THR A 549 -12.73 8.09 11.89
C THR A 549 -13.99 7.46 11.29
N LYS A 550 -14.84 6.90 12.15
CA LYS A 550 -15.97 6.04 11.71
C LYS A 550 -16.92 6.76 10.76
N ASP A 551 -17.16 8.04 11.01
CA ASP A 551 -18.04 8.90 10.23
C ASP A 551 -17.46 9.32 8.87
N CYS A 552 -16.14 9.27 8.71
CA CYS A 552 -15.50 9.49 7.41
C CYS A 552 -15.63 8.29 6.48
N LEU A 553 -15.77 7.05 7.01
CA LEU A 553 -15.62 5.81 6.23
C LEU A 553 -16.42 5.76 4.91
N PHE A 554 -17.59 6.39 4.87
CA PHE A 554 -18.51 6.35 3.72
C PHE A 554 -18.74 7.73 3.07
N SER A 555 -17.90 8.71 3.40
CA SER A 555 -17.97 10.08 2.89
C SER A 555 -16.75 10.35 2.00
N ASP A 556 -16.88 11.16 0.96
CA ASP A 556 -15.77 11.48 0.05
C ASP A 556 -15.13 12.83 0.43
N PRO A 557 -14.11 12.85 1.31
CA PRO A 557 -13.52 14.09 1.81
C PRO A 557 -12.74 14.87 0.75
N ALA A 558 -12.59 14.31 -0.45
CA ALA A 558 -11.84 14.90 -1.54
C ALA A 558 -12.71 15.68 -2.53
N ARG A 559 -14.02 15.37 -2.59
CA ARG A 559 -14.89 15.88 -3.68
C ARG A 559 -16.32 16.22 -3.29
N ASP A 560 -16.81 15.81 -2.13
CA ASP A 560 -18.23 16.01 -1.78
C ASP A 560 -18.59 17.45 -1.39
N GLY A 561 -17.59 18.32 -1.23
CA GLY A 561 -17.74 19.71 -0.81
C GLY A 561 -18.27 19.89 0.62
N LYS A 562 -18.27 18.83 1.44
CA LYS A 562 -18.99 18.79 2.72
C LYS A 562 -18.24 18.11 3.85
N SER A 563 -17.38 17.13 3.56
CA SER A 563 -16.75 16.32 4.60
C SER A 563 -15.30 16.72 4.81
N LEU A 564 -14.87 16.75 6.07
CA LEU A 564 -13.45 16.80 6.44
C LEU A 564 -12.93 15.39 6.68
N LEU A 565 -11.69 15.13 6.28
CA LEU A 565 -11.01 13.89 6.63
C LEU A 565 -10.49 14.00 8.06
N LYS A 566 -11.02 13.18 8.96
CA LYS A 566 -10.58 13.06 10.34
C LYS A 566 -9.78 11.77 10.47
N ILE A 567 -8.51 11.88 10.89
CA ILE A 567 -7.60 10.74 11.08
C ILE A 567 -7.32 10.61 12.56
N TRP A 568 -7.56 9.43 13.11
CA TRP A 568 -7.34 9.14 14.53
C TRP A 568 -6.13 8.24 14.75
N ASN A 569 -5.45 8.47 15.88
CA ASN A 569 -4.41 7.62 16.42
C ASN A 569 -4.24 7.79 17.94
N MET A 570 -3.30 7.04 18.54
CA MET A 570 -2.98 7.10 19.96
C MET A 570 -1.47 7.19 20.18
N ASN A 571 -1.06 7.90 21.23
CA ASN A 571 0.32 7.87 21.73
C ASN A 571 0.38 7.10 23.06
N ASP A 572 1.47 7.22 23.82
CA ASP A 572 1.63 6.55 25.12
C ASP A 572 0.68 7.03 26.23
N TYR A 573 0.13 8.23 26.10
CA TYR A 573 -0.57 8.94 27.16
C TYR A 573 -1.98 9.40 26.79
N SER A 574 -2.28 9.62 25.50
CA SER A 574 -3.53 10.17 25.01
C SER A 574 -3.89 9.71 23.60
N GLY A 575 -5.09 10.09 23.15
CA GLY A 575 -5.49 10.05 21.76
C GLY A 575 -5.13 11.32 20.97
N VAL A 576 -5.08 11.23 19.65
CA VAL A 576 -4.87 12.35 18.73
C VAL A 576 -5.76 12.24 17.49
N VAL A 577 -6.46 13.33 17.15
CA VAL A 577 -7.21 13.47 15.89
C VAL A 577 -6.55 14.56 15.06
N GLY A 578 -6.18 14.23 13.81
CA GLY A 578 -5.86 15.23 12.79
C GLY A 578 -7.08 15.47 11.90
N VAL A 579 -7.41 16.73 11.62
CA VAL A 579 -8.54 17.09 10.74
C VAL A 579 -8.00 17.82 9.52
N PHE A 580 -8.32 17.29 8.34
CA PHE A 580 -7.76 17.71 7.06
C PHE A 580 -8.90 18.07 6.11
N ASN A 581 -8.80 19.26 5.51
CA ASN A 581 -9.57 19.56 4.32
C ASN A 581 -8.84 18.93 3.12
N CYS A 582 -9.45 17.92 2.49
CA CYS A 582 -8.89 17.26 1.32
C CYS A 582 -9.61 17.66 0.02
N GLN A 583 -10.55 18.60 0.08
CA GLN A 583 -11.43 18.96 -1.04
C GLN A 583 -10.65 19.51 -2.23
N GLY A 584 -11.21 19.33 -3.42
CA GLY A 584 -10.77 19.99 -4.65
C GLY A 584 -10.01 19.10 -5.63
N ALA A 585 -9.35 18.03 -5.17
CA ALA A 585 -8.63 17.11 -6.07
C ALA A 585 -8.89 15.64 -5.72
N GLY A 586 -8.94 14.79 -6.75
CA GLY A 586 -9.14 13.35 -6.57
C GLY A 586 -9.06 12.55 -7.86
N TRP A 587 -8.99 11.21 -7.72
CA TRP A 587 -8.90 10.33 -8.88
C TRP A 587 -10.18 10.36 -9.73
N CYS A 588 -10.05 10.64 -11.02
CA CYS A 588 -11.16 10.74 -11.96
C CYS A 588 -11.37 9.42 -12.72
N LYS A 589 -12.57 8.82 -12.61
CA LYS A 589 -12.93 7.58 -13.34
C LYS A 589 -12.89 7.75 -14.86
N VAL A 590 -13.32 8.91 -15.36
CA VAL A 590 -13.37 9.19 -16.81
C VAL A 590 -11.98 9.53 -17.35
N GLY A 591 -11.29 10.46 -16.69
CA GLY A 591 -9.94 10.90 -17.08
C GLY A 591 -8.85 9.89 -16.76
N LYS A 592 -9.14 8.90 -15.89
CA LYS A 592 -8.22 7.85 -15.42
C LYS A 592 -6.90 8.42 -14.87
N LYS A 593 -7.00 9.52 -14.13
CA LYS A 593 -5.86 10.20 -13.47
C LYS A 593 -6.35 11.07 -12.33
N ASN A 594 -5.43 11.49 -11.47
CA ASN A 594 -5.70 12.53 -10.49
C ASN A 594 -5.91 13.87 -11.22
N LEU A 595 -6.95 14.59 -10.80
CA LEU A 595 -7.33 15.88 -11.36
C LEU A 595 -7.74 16.80 -10.21
N ILE A 596 -7.50 18.10 -10.41
CA ILE A 596 -8.19 19.15 -9.68
C ILE A 596 -9.59 19.26 -10.29
N HIS A 597 -10.61 18.92 -9.50
CA HIS A 597 -12.02 19.04 -9.87
C HIS A 597 -12.59 20.42 -9.49
N ASP A 598 -12.01 21.04 -8.46
CA ASP A 598 -12.35 22.38 -8.01
C ASP A 598 -11.06 23.08 -7.53
N GLU A 599 -10.67 24.17 -8.19
CA GLU A 599 -9.47 24.94 -7.85
C GLU A 599 -9.64 25.78 -6.57
N ASN A 600 -10.88 26.06 -6.18
CA ASN A 600 -11.21 26.91 -5.04
C ASN A 600 -12.35 26.30 -4.22
N PRO A 601 -12.12 25.12 -3.61
CA PRO A 601 -13.15 24.46 -2.82
C PRO A 601 -13.66 25.39 -1.72
N GLY A 602 -14.98 25.40 -1.54
CA GLY A 602 -15.65 26.20 -0.54
C GLY A 602 -15.20 25.89 0.89
N THR A 603 -15.57 26.77 1.84
CA THR A 603 -15.37 26.48 3.26
C THR A 603 -16.27 25.32 3.67
N VAL A 604 -15.68 24.35 4.37
CA VAL A 604 -16.37 23.17 4.88
C VAL A 604 -16.41 23.24 6.41
N THR A 605 -17.55 22.89 6.98
CA THR A 605 -17.75 22.76 8.43
C THR A 605 -18.18 21.33 8.73
N ASP A 606 -17.56 20.73 9.73
CA ASP A 606 -17.83 19.37 10.16
C ASP A 606 -17.76 19.26 11.69
N ILE A 607 -18.19 18.14 12.26
CA ILE A 607 -18.27 17.90 13.69
C ILE A 607 -17.32 16.75 14.04
N ILE A 608 -16.64 16.87 15.18
CA ILE A 608 -15.88 15.78 15.79
C ILE A 608 -16.71 15.24 16.96
N ARG A 609 -16.94 13.91 17.01
CA ARG A 609 -17.66 13.28 18.12
C ARG A 609 -16.86 12.15 18.71
N ALA A 610 -16.87 12.05 20.03
CA ALA A 610 -16.24 10.96 20.77
C ALA A 610 -16.64 9.56 20.27
N LYS A 611 -17.91 9.37 19.90
CA LYS A 611 -18.44 8.09 19.40
C LYS A 611 -17.86 7.65 18.05
N ASP A 612 -17.28 8.57 17.28
CA ASP A 612 -16.71 8.29 15.95
C ASP A 612 -15.23 7.87 16.04
N ILE A 613 -14.65 7.98 17.24
CA ILE A 613 -13.26 7.65 17.54
C ILE A 613 -13.15 6.22 18.05
N ASP A 614 -12.51 5.36 17.26
CA ASP A 614 -12.21 4.00 17.67
C ASP A 614 -11.22 3.97 18.85
N HIS A 615 -11.35 3.01 19.75
CA HIS A 615 -10.52 2.87 20.94
C HIS A 615 -10.50 4.06 21.92
N LEU A 616 -11.36 5.07 21.77
CA LEU A 616 -11.38 6.20 22.70
C LEU A 616 -11.56 5.75 24.15
N SER A 617 -12.44 4.78 24.40
CA SER A 617 -12.67 4.20 25.74
C SER A 617 -11.46 3.47 26.34
N THR A 618 -10.40 3.23 25.58
CA THR A 618 -9.16 2.64 26.13
C THR A 618 -8.20 3.69 26.68
N VAL A 619 -8.35 4.95 26.27
CA VAL A 619 -7.49 6.07 26.70
C VAL A 619 -8.24 7.12 27.52
N ALA A 620 -9.56 7.22 27.32
CA ALA A 620 -10.46 8.01 28.15
C ALA A 620 -11.20 7.06 29.10
N ASP A 621 -11.00 7.22 30.40
CA ASP A 621 -11.75 6.47 31.41
C ASP A 621 -13.19 7.00 31.55
N ASP A 622 -14.02 6.31 32.33
CA ASP A 622 -15.42 6.71 32.59
C ASP A 622 -15.55 8.09 33.28
N LYS A 623 -14.43 8.68 33.73
CA LYS A 623 -14.38 10.01 34.37
C LYS A 623 -14.00 11.12 33.38
N TRP A 624 -13.63 10.80 32.14
CA TRP A 624 -13.33 11.82 31.15
C TRP A 624 -14.53 12.72 30.91
N THR A 625 -14.37 14.01 31.21
CA THR A 625 -15.42 15.03 31.14
C THR A 625 -15.61 15.61 29.73
N GLY A 626 -14.90 15.07 28.73
CA GLY A 626 -14.87 15.62 27.38
C GLY A 626 -13.78 16.67 27.15
N ASP A 627 -12.89 16.88 28.13
CA ASP A 627 -11.79 17.84 28.03
C ASP A 627 -10.87 17.47 26.85
N ALA A 628 -10.64 18.43 25.96
CA ALA A 628 -9.80 18.27 24.79
C ALA A 628 -8.96 19.54 24.56
N VAL A 629 -7.75 19.36 24.01
CA VAL A 629 -6.90 20.47 23.56
C VAL A 629 -6.99 20.54 22.05
N ILE A 630 -7.42 21.69 21.53
CA ILE A 630 -7.63 21.91 20.11
C ILE A 630 -6.63 22.93 19.60
N PHE A 631 -5.93 22.59 18.53
CA PHE A 631 -5.01 23.48 17.83
C PHE A 631 -5.50 23.71 16.40
N SER A 632 -5.53 24.97 15.98
CA SER A 632 -5.84 25.36 14.61
C SER A 632 -4.59 25.80 13.88
N HIS A 633 -4.48 25.41 12.62
CA HIS A 633 -3.48 25.96 11.72
C HIS A 633 -4.07 27.08 10.86
N LEU A 634 -3.42 28.25 10.86
CA LEU A 634 -3.72 29.47 10.09
C LEU A 634 -5.10 30.12 10.33
N ARG A 635 -6.20 29.46 9.94
CA ARG A 635 -7.53 30.08 9.77
C ARG A 635 -8.72 29.19 10.13
N GLY A 636 -8.52 27.96 10.60
CA GLY A 636 -9.64 27.11 11.06
C GLY A 636 -10.30 27.69 12.31
N MET A 637 -11.62 27.84 12.29
CA MET A 637 -12.42 28.18 13.48
C MET A 637 -13.02 26.90 14.05
N PHE A 638 -12.98 26.75 15.37
CA PHE A 638 -13.53 25.60 16.10
C PHE A 638 -14.73 26.00 16.93
#